data_AF-A0A7Y0KEB7-F1
#
_entry.id   AF-A0A7Y0KEB7-F1
#
_cell.length_a   1.000
_cell.length_b   1.000
_cell.length_c   1.000
_cell.angle_alpha   90.00
_cell.angle_beta   90.00
_cell.angle_gamma   90.00
#
_symmetry.space_group_name_H-M   'P 1'
#
loop_
_entity.id
_entity.type
_entity.pdbx_description
1 polymer ?
#
loop_
_entity_poly.entity_id
_entity_poly.type
_entity_poly.pdbx_seq_one_letter_code
_entity_poly.pdbx_strand_id
1 'polypeptide(L)'
;MLAAGLLVVLLALAGCSTAPPPIVGQAPTPAPTKPQPQLEPDPTQLRIGVDDLGVGFNVHRIADLTPTSRTTAALVLPSAFRIGADGVRRLDTTVVTSAKVTSTRPYTVSYEIAPAAAWSDNAPIAAEDFVYLWQQMRSQPGVVDAAGYRAISDVRSRAGGKAVDVVFDRPYPAWPTLFDALLPAHLLKDAPGSWGGALQDNIPVSGGPYAIRLVDRIRGQVTLARNSVYWGTPGVPDQIVLQAADHASLIDRVRTGDVQATQFRSDAADLAALDALAAAPPGPAGPLAVKTVPEASEVQLALRSDDGPLADPRVRRAVVSLLDRDALVAAGTGGGPASGLRADAFATAPSEAGYAPTITPDSPARAPDPAGAAQLLTATGYVRGGDGRWTLDGKALRLRLAAPPQASPYGRLLGTVAAELNAAGIGTTVVADSGANPFPPGRGPIPSSTASAPATPSTPGPLTSSAVPGTTTTSPAPPSSTPTTTSTPSGTTTSVPPIPKSDSDMAVADITVLALPVGGDRIADLDSMVGCPGRQAPTTSGGSPAVPRPTTAAPPTTTTVAPAAPAPPPGQPTTAAAPTSTTPAATPSGGAGATTTTPLDSDGTPETSEALSVTGFCDPTLQSVLDGASSGAIGEDTALALAEPLLWRETPLVPLFQAASTLVSPVGRTEVVVPPLGVSPFASANRWNPPARQAQANGDANN
;
A
#
# COMPACT_ATOMS: atom_id res chain seq x y z
N MET A 1 29.31 -64.54 29.01
CA MET A 1 29.88 -65.16 27.79
C MET A 1 28.97 -66.31 27.39
N LEU A 2 28.14 -66.14 26.36
CA LEU A 2 27.34 -67.22 25.76
C LEU A 2 26.96 -66.81 24.33
N ALA A 3 27.21 -67.72 23.40
CA ALA A 3 27.17 -67.61 21.93
C ALA A 3 25.78 -68.06 21.41
N ALA A 4 25.20 -67.43 20.38
CA ALA A 4 25.26 -67.76 18.93
C ALA A 4 24.14 -68.72 18.41
N GLY A 5 23.64 -68.42 17.19
CA GLY A 5 23.05 -69.37 16.20
C GLY A 5 21.54 -69.22 15.91
N LEU A 6 21.09 -68.71 14.75
CA LEU A 6 20.77 -69.38 13.45
C LEU A 6 19.38 -70.12 13.45
N LEU A 7 18.31 -69.59 12.83
CA LEU A 7 17.78 -69.74 11.44
C LEU A 7 17.00 -71.06 11.12
N VAL A 8 15.90 -70.94 10.34
CA VAL A 8 15.23 -71.96 9.47
C VAL A 8 14.24 -72.92 10.18
N VAL A 9 13.04 -73.35 9.70
CA VAL A 9 12.03 -73.00 8.67
C VAL A 9 10.99 -74.18 8.61
N LEU A 10 9.90 -74.03 7.83
CA LEU A 10 9.01 -75.07 7.22
C LEU A 10 7.90 -75.70 8.12
N LEU A 11 6.62 -75.38 7.86
CA LEU A 11 5.60 -76.09 7.03
C LEU A 11 4.82 -77.19 7.81
N ALA A 12 3.53 -76.97 8.12
CA ALA A 12 2.34 -77.29 7.32
C ALA A 12 1.81 -78.72 7.52
N LEU A 13 0.54 -78.87 7.96
CA LEU A 13 -0.55 -79.56 7.25
C LEU A 13 -1.78 -79.82 8.17
N ALA A 14 -2.93 -79.47 7.62
CA ALA A 14 -4.20 -80.21 7.58
C ALA A 14 -4.83 -80.78 8.88
N GLY A 15 -6.02 -80.27 9.19
CA GLY A 15 -7.05 -80.94 9.98
C GLY A 15 -8.44 -80.40 9.63
N CYS A 16 -9.10 -80.99 8.64
CA CYS A 16 -10.48 -80.67 8.27
C CYS A 16 -11.49 -81.35 9.19
N SER A 17 -12.41 -80.52 9.69
CA SER A 17 -13.86 -80.69 9.87
C SER A 17 -14.46 -82.01 10.36
N THR A 18 -15.40 -81.90 11.29
CA THR A 18 -16.83 -82.14 11.00
C THR A 18 -17.69 -81.27 11.92
N ALA A 19 -18.71 -80.62 11.35
CA ALA A 19 -19.62 -79.70 12.04
C ALA A 19 -20.95 -80.39 12.42
N PRO A 20 -21.53 -80.12 13.59
CA PRO A 20 -22.91 -80.47 13.93
C PRO A 20 -23.95 -79.43 13.45
N PRO A 21 -25.25 -79.78 13.40
CA PRO A 21 -26.29 -79.11 12.61
C PRO A 21 -26.84 -77.80 13.22
N PRO A 22 -27.61 -77.00 12.44
CA PRO A 22 -27.95 -75.63 12.78
C PRO A 22 -29.14 -75.54 13.75
N ILE A 23 -29.04 -74.61 14.71
CA ILE A 23 -30.16 -74.11 15.50
C ILE A 23 -30.65 -72.82 14.84
N VAL A 24 -31.93 -72.76 14.47
CA VAL A 24 -32.60 -71.52 14.05
C VAL A 24 -33.21 -70.88 15.29
N GLY A 25 -32.71 -69.71 15.68
CA GLY A 25 -33.32 -68.90 16.75
C GLY A 25 -32.47 -67.70 17.17
N GLN A 26 -32.91 -66.53 16.70
CA GLN A 26 -32.45 -65.16 17.02
C GLN A 26 -31.21 -64.65 16.30
N ALA A 27 -31.44 -63.82 15.27
CA ALA A 27 -30.43 -62.90 14.77
C ALA A 27 -30.00 -61.97 15.92
N PRO A 28 -28.69 -61.72 16.13
CA PRO A 28 -28.25 -60.73 17.10
C PRO A 28 -28.84 -59.37 16.70
N THR A 29 -29.53 -58.73 17.66
CA THR A 29 -29.93 -57.33 17.52
C THR A 29 -28.69 -56.52 17.11
N PRO A 30 -28.74 -55.71 16.03
CA PRO A 30 -27.63 -54.82 15.71
C PRO A 30 -27.36 -53.96 16.94
N ALA A 31 -26.11 -53.95 17.42
CA ALA A 31 -25.69 -52.97 18.40
C ALA A 31 -26.09 -51.58 17.85
N PRO A 32 -26.60 -50.65 18.69
CA PRO A 32 -26.89 -49.30 18.22
C PRO A 32 -25.61 -48.76 17.59
N THR A 33 -25.66 -48.52 16.29
CA THR A 33 -24.59 -47.86 15.55
C THR A 33 -24.28 -46.58 16.32
N LYS A 34 -23.11 -46.49 16.95
CA LYS A 34 -22.60 -45.19 17.42
C LYS A 34 -22.77 -44.24 16.24
N PRO A 35 -23.42 -43.07 16.38
CA PRO A 35 -23.47 -42.11 15.30
C PRO A 35 -22.03 -41.94 14.81
N GLN A 36 -21.74 -42.39 13.58
CA GLN A 36 -20.50 -41.99 12.94
C GLN A 36 -20.51 -40.46 13.02
N PRO A 37 -19.39 -39.80 13.39
CA PRO A 37 -19.31 -38.35 13.26
C PRO A 37 -19.74 -38.05 11.82
N GLN A 38 -20.90 -37.43 11.64
CA GLN A 38 -21.27 -36.92 10.34
C GLN A 38 -20.15 -35.94 10.03
N LEU A 39 -19.32 -36.26 9.03
CA LEU A 39 -18.34 -35.33 8.51
C LEU A 39 -19.13 -34.05 8.24
N GLU A 40 -18.82 -32.97 8.95
CA GLU A 40 -19.47 -31.69 8.68
C GLU A 40 -19.32 -31.44 7.18
N PRO A 41 -20.40 -31.05 6.48
CA PRO A 41 -20.30 -30.75 5.07
C PRO A 41 -19.16 -29.75 4.84
N ASP A 42 -18.32 -30.00 3.84
CA ASP A 42 -17.27 -29.04 3.50
C ASP A 42 -17.88 -27.63 3.35
N PRO A 43 -17.23 -26.60 3.92
CA PRO A 43 -17.76 -25.23 3.92
C PRO A 43 -17.98 -24.77 2.48
N THR A 44 -19.07 -24.07 2.22
CA THR A 44 -19.31 -23.50 0.88
C THR A 44 -18.24 -22.44 0.57
N GLN A 45 -17.58 -22.56 -0.59
CA GLN A 45 -16.46 -21.69 -0.95
C GLN A 45 -16.75 -20.89 -2.21
N LEU A 46 -16.44 -19.59 -2.15
CA LEU A 46 -16.29 -18.72 -3.29
C LEU A 46 -14.79 -18.51 -3.55
N ARG A 47 -14.32 -18.74 -4.76
CA ARG A 47 -12.92 -18.63 -5.20
C ARG A 47 -12.78 -17.50 -6.22
N ILE A 48 -11.85 -16.59 -5.96
CA ILE A 48 -11.59 -15.41 -6.79
C ILE A 48 -10.11 -15.42 -7.16
N GLY A 49 -9.82 -15.30 -8.45
CA GLY A 49 -8.47 -15.13 -8.95
C GLY A 49 -7.97 -13.70 -8.76
N VAL A 50 -6.73 -13.55 -8.30
CA VAL A 50 -6.07 -12.25 -8.15
C VAL A 50 -4.66 -12.33 -8.73
N ASP A 51 -4.09 -11.19 -9.11
CA ASP A 51 -2.73 -11.08 -9.64
C ASP A 51 -1.69 -11.54 -8.59
N ASP A 52 -1.73 -10.90 -7.43
CA ASP A 52 -0.82 -11.12 -6.32
C ASP A 52 -1.52 -10.94 -4.97
N LEU A 53 -0.87 -11.38 -3.88
CA LEU A 53 -1.39 -11.21 -2.53
C LEU A 53 -0.96 -9.90 -1.85
N GLY A 54 -0.08 -9.13 -2.49
CA GLY A 54 0.60 -7.99 -1.90
C GLY A 54 1.65 -8.39 -0.85
N VAL A 55 2.36 -7.38 -0.36
CA VAL A 55 3.35 -7.54 0.72
C VAL A 55 2.72 -7.40 2.11
N GLY A 56 1.55 -6.76 2.22
CA GLY A 56 0.83 -6.54 3.47
C GLY A 56 -0.66 -6.26 3.27
N PHE A 57 -1.40 -6.19 4.37
CA PHE A 57 -2.84 -5.93 4.38
C PHE A 57 -3.24 -4.58 4.99
N ASN A 58 -2.26 -3.72 5.34
CA ASN A 58 -2.55 -2.37 5.85
C ASN A 58 -2.84 -1.40 4.69
N VAL A 59 -4.11 -1.25 4.32
CA VAL A 59 -4.53 -0.35 3.22
C VAL A 59 -4.23 1.14 3.45
N HIS A 60 -3.76 1.52 4.64
CA HIS A 60 -3.29 2.88 4.92
C HIS A 60 -1.82 3.10 4.57
N ARG A 61 -1.11 2.08 4.09
CA ARG A 61 0.29 2.19 3.62
C ARG A 61 0.32 2.12 2.09
N ILE A 62 1.04 3.04 1.47
CA ILE A 62 1.24 3.08 0.02
C ILE A 62 1.82 1.74 -0.48
N ALA A 63 2.75 1.14 0.27
CA ALA A 63 3.40 -0.12 -0.09
C ALA A 63 2.46 -1.33 -0.07
N ASP A 64 1.40 -1.30 0.73
CA ASP A 64 0.48 -2.41 0.92
C ASP A 64 -0.82 -2.23 0.11
N LEU A 65 -0.99 -1.09 -0.57
CA LEU A 65 -2.22 -0.72 -1.26
C LEU A 65 -2.33 -1.42 -2.63
N THR A 66 -3.03 -2.56 -2.66
CA THR A 66 -3.26 -3.37 -3.86
C THR A 66 -4.75 -3.68 -4.03
N PRO A 67 -5.20 -4.12 -5.22
CA PRO A 67 -6.56 -4.62 -5.39
C PRO A 67 -6.94 -5.73 -4.39
N THR A 68 -5.98 -6.61 -4.07
CA THR A 68 -6.17 -7.72 -3.11
C THR A 68 -6.30 -7.23 -1.67
N SER A 69 -5.44 -6.31 -1.22
CA SER A 69 -5.53 -5.77 0.14
C SER A 69 -6.79 -4.93 0.33
N ARG A 70 -7.21 -4.14 -0.69
CA ARG A 70 -8.50 -3.43 -0.68
C ARG A 70 -9.70 -4.36 -0.61
N THR A 71 -9.68 -5.47 -1.36
CA THR A 71 -10.72 -6.50 -1.29
C THR A 71 -10.81 -7.10 0.10
N THR A 72 -9.66 -7.42 0.69
CA THR A 72 -9.57 -7.99 2.04
C THR A 72 -10.09 -6.99 3.07
N ALA A 73 -9.62 -5.73 3.03
CA ALA A 73 -10.06 -4.68 3.93
C ALA A 73 -11.57 -4.44 3.86
N ALA A 74 -12.16 -4.39 2.66
CA ALA A 74 -13.60 -4.19 2.49
C ALA A 74 -14.47 -5.29 3.15
N LEU A 75 -13.93 -6.50 3.28
CA LEU A 75 -14.60 -7.67 3.86
C LEU A 75 -14.28 -7.89 5.35
N VAL A 76 -13.16 -7.36 5.84
CA VAL A 76 -12.60 -7.66 7.17
C VAL A 76 -12.59 -6.44 8.11
N LEU A 77 -12.39 -5.23 7.58
CA LEU A 77 -12.26 -4.01 8.39
C LEU A 77 -13.55 -3.18 8.39
N PRO A 78 -13.90 -2.54 9.52
CA PRO A 78 -15.03 -1.61 9.59
C PRO A 78 -14.63 -0.22 9.09
N SER A 79 -15.58 0.50 8.48
CA SER A 79 -15.38 1.87 8.00
C SER A 79 -16.52 2.76 8.49
N ALA A 80 -16.26 4.03 8.79
CA ALA A 80 -17.33 4.99 9.13
C ALA A 80 -18.21 5.30 7.91
N PHE A 81 -17.60 5.37 6.72
CA PHE A 81 -18.27 5.61 5.45
C PHE A 81 -17.83 4.58 4.40
N ARG A 82 -18.72 4.24 3.46
CA ARG A 82 -18.42 3.41 2.29
C ARG A 82 -18.88 4.11 1.00
N ILE A 83 -18.16 3.87 -0.08
CA ILE A 83 -18.58 4.27 -1.43
C ILE A 83 -19.66 3.31 -1.90
N GLY A 84 -20.85 3.84 -2.24
CA GLY A 84 -21.94 3.06 -2.82
C GLY A 84 -21.68 2.66 -4.27
N ALA A 85 -22.52 1.77 -4.83
CA ALA A 85 -22.39 1.34 -6.22
C ALA A 85 -22.55 2.47 -7.26
N ASP A 86 -23.13 3.60 -6.85
CA ASP A 86 -23.28 4.83 -7.62
C ASP A 86 -22.10 5.81 -7.46
N GLY A 87 -21.05 5.42 -6.74
CA GLY A 87 -19.88 6.25 -6.44
C GLY A 87 -20.08 7.23 -5.30
N VAL A 88 -21.27 7.30 -4.72
CA VAL A 88 -21.57 8.25 -3.64
C VAL A 88 -21.18 7.65 -2.29
N ARG A 89 -20.33 8.38 -1.55
CA ARG A 89 -19.94 8.02 -0.19
C ARG A 89 -21.12 8.18 0.78
N ARG A 90 -21.40 7.14 1.55
CA ARG A 90 -22.51 7.08 2.52
C ARG A 90 -22.04 6.53 3.85
N LEU A 91 -22.69 6.98 4.92
CA LEU A 91 -22.45 6.49 6.28
C LEU A 91 -22.71 4.98 6.33
N ASP A 92 -21.77 4.22 6.86
CA ASP A 92 -21.98 2.81 7.16
C ASP A 92 -22.68 2.69 8.52
N THR A 93 -24.01 2.56 8.47
CA THR A 93 -24.85 2.49 9.68
C THR A 93 -24.65 1.22 10.50
N THR A 94 -23.92 0.22 9.98
CA THR A 94 -23.53 -0.93 10.78
C THR A 94 -22.42 -0.56 11.77
N VAL A 95 -21.55 0.40 11.45
CA VAL A 95 -20.43 0.82 12.31
C VAL A 95 -20.78 2.11 13.06
N VAL A 96 -21.35 3.11 12.36
CA VAL A 96 -21.65 4.44 12.90
C VAL A 96 -23.11 4.80 12.64
N THR A 97 -23.90 4.99 13.69
CA THR A 97 -25.33 5.31 13.61
C THR A 97 -25.61 6.76 13.21
N SER A 98 -24.68 7.68 13.48
CA SER A 98 -24.74 9.08 13.07
C SER A 98 -23.35 9.68 12.95
N ALA A 99 -23.12 10.50 11.92
CA ALA A 99 -21.94 11.36 11.84
C ALA A 99 -22.36 12.74 11.33
N LYS A 100 -21.99 13.81 12.04
CA LYS A 100 -22.40 15.18 11.70
C LYS A 100 -21.44 16.23 12.24
N VAL A 101 -21.36 17.36 11.55
CA VAL A 101 -20.74 18.57 12.09
C VAL A 101 -21.59 19.10 13.25
N THR A 102 -21.01 19.20 14.44
CA THR A 102 -21.69 19.68 15.67
C THR A 102 -21.29 21.11 16.04
N SER A 103 -20.13 21.55 15.57
CA SER A 103 -19.63 22.92 15.77
C SER A 103 -18.84 23.36 14.55
N THR A 104 -18.88 24.65 14.24
CA THR A 104 -18.04 25.26 13.19
C THR A 104 -16.85 26.03 13.77
N ARG A 105 -16.82 26.29 15.08
CA ARG A 105 -15.71 26.95 15.81
C ARG A 105 -15.59 26.44 17.27
N PRO A 106 -14.59 25.59 17.59
CA PRO A 106 -13.73 24.90 16.63
C PRO A 106 -14.57 24.00 15.71
N TYR A 107 -14.09 23.71 14.49
CA TYR A 107 -14.81 22.83 13.57
C TYR A 107 -14.79 21.41 14.16
N THR A 108 -15.95 20.82 14.41
CA THR A 108 -16.06 19.54 15.13
C THR A 108 -17.07 18.64 14.45
N VAL A 109 -16.65 17.40 14.20
CA VAL A 109 -17.47 16.32 13.68
C VAL A 109 -17.68 15.28 14.79
N SER A 110 -18.93 14.96 15.09
CA SER A 110 -19.30 13.94 16.06
C SER A 110 -19.73 12.67 15.34
N TYR A 111 -19.15 11.53 15.74
CA TYR A 111 -19.52 10.18 15.33
C TYR A 111 -20.17 9.44 16.50
N GLU A 112 -21.31 8.79 16.25
CA GLU A 112 -22.02 7.96 17.22
C GLU A 112 -21.89 6.49 16.78
N ILE A 113 -21.01 5.74 17.44
CA ILE A 113 -20.66 4.36 17.09
C ILE A 113 -21.82 3.43 17.47
N ALA A 114 -22.14 2.49 16.59
CA ALA A 114 -23.19 1.51 16.86
C ALA A 114 -22.87 0.69 18.13
N PRO A 115 -23.83 0.55 19.07
CA PRO A 115 -23.59 -0.21 20.30
C PRO A 115 -23.17 -1.66 20.05
N ALA A 116 -23.71 -2.27 18.99
CA ALA A 116 -23.40 -3.65 18.59
C ALA A 116 -22.05 -3.81 17.85
N ALA A 117 -21.39 -2.72 17.45
CA ALA A 117 -20.13 -2.79 16.74
C ALA A 117 -18.99 -3.26 17.65
N ALA A 118 -18.37 -4.39 17.28
CA ALA A 118 -17.33 -5.06 18.04
C ALA A 118 -16.33 -5.78 17.13
N TRP A 119 -15.09 -5.89 17.55
CA TRP A 119 -14.10 -6.75 16.92
C TRP A 119 -14.43 -8.23 17.16
N SER A 120 -13.88 -9.12 16.33
CA SER A 120 -14.17 -10.55 16.37
C SER A 120 -13.68 -11.26 17.63
N ASP A 121 -12.85 -10.61 18.44
CA ASP A 121 -12.44 -11.04 19.79
C ASP A 121 -13.35 -10.52 20.90
N ASN A 122 -14.47 -9.88 20.53
CA ASN A 122 -15.47 -9.25 21.38
C ASN A 122 -15.05 -7.90 22.00
N ALA A 123 -13.87 -7.36 21.68
CA ALA A 123 -13.53 -5.99 22.07
C ALA A 123 -14.49 -5.01 21.35
N PRO A 124 -15.05 -4.00 22.02
CA PRO A 124 -15.92 -3.04 21.34
C PRO A 124 -15.12 -2.22 20.33
N ILE A 125 -15.69 -1.97 19.15
CA ILE A 125 -15.19 -0.89 18.27
C ILE A 125 -15.53 0.42 18.97
N ALA A 126 -14.52 1.27 19.18
CA ALA A 126 -14.64 2.42 20.07
C ALA A 126 -13.73 3.59 19.65
N ALA A 127 -13.81 4.68 20.41
CA ALA A 127 -13.05 5.90 20.19
C ALA A 127 -11.54 5.66 20.09
N GLU A 128 -11.01 4.66 20.80
CA GLU A 128 -9.61 4.28 20.78
C GLU A 128 -9.12 3.87 19.39
N ASP A 129 -9.98 3.24 18.57
CA ASP A 129 -9.67 2.87 17.18
C ASP A 129 -9.54 4.10 16.28
N PHE A 130 -10.39 5.11 16.50
CA PHE A 130 -10.33 6.41 15.80
C PHE A 130 -9.07 7.19 16.19
N VAL A 131 -8.76 7.26 17.49
CA VAL A 131 -7.56 7.92 18.01
C VAL A 131 -6.30 7.26 17.47
N TYR A 132 -6.24 5.92 17.51
CA TYR A 132 -5.12 5.16 16.99
C TYR A 132 -4.89 5.46 15.51
N LEU A 133 -5.92 5.30 14.67
CA LEU A 133 -5.78 5.54 13.24
C LEU A 133 -5.36 6.99 12.95
N TRP A 134 -5.99 7.98 13.59
CA TRP A 134 -5.59 9.38 13.45
C TRP A 134 -4.11 9.62 13.78
N GLN A 135 -3.64 9.10 14.91
CA GLN A 135 -2.25 9.27 15.33
C GLN A 135 -1.29 8.66 14.31
N GLN A 136 -1.55 7.42 13.90
CA GLN A 136 -0.68 6.74 12.93
C GLN A 136 -0.67 7.45 11.58
N MET A 137 -1.83 7.85 11.05
CA MET A 137 -1.93 8.54 9.75
C MET A 137 -1.19 9.88 9.72
N ARG A 138 -0.95 10.52 10.87
CA ARG A 138 -0.20 11.78 10.96
C ARG A 138 1.30 11.58 11.20
N SER A 139 1.70 10.53 11.92
CA SER A 139 3.10 10.34 12.32
C SER A 139 3.86 9.36 11.44
N GLN A 140 3.17 8.41 10.83
CA GLN A 140 3.81 7.34 10.08
C GLN A 140 4.14 7.80 8.66
N PRO A 141 5.30 7.39 8.14
CA PRO A 141 5.69 7.73 6.79
C PRO A 141 5.09 6.75 5.77
N GLY A 142 4.97 7.18 4.51
CA GLY A 142 4.41 6.33 3.44
C GLY A 142 2.92 5.99 3.61
N VAL A 143 2.19 6.87 4.30
CA VAL A 143 0.75 6.79 4.54
C VAL A 143 -0.05 7.28 3.33
N VAL A 144 -1.22 6.68 3.12
CA VAL A 144 -2.21 7.06 2.12
C VAL A 144 -3.05 8.21 2.69
N ASP A 145 -3.43 9.22 1.90
CA ASP A 145 -4.43 10.25 2.24
C ASP A 145 -4.28 10.95 3.62
N ALA A 146 -3.04 11.25 4.02
CA ALA A 146 -2.74 11.80 5.35
C ALA A 146 -3.23 13.24 5.60
N ALA A 147 -3.46 14.03 4.55
CA ALA A 147 -3.77 15.46 4.66
C ALA A 147 -4.95 15.77 5.60
N GLY A 148 -6.04 15.02 5.47
CA GLY A 148 -7.21 15.21 6.32
C GLY A 148 -6.95 14.85 7.79
N TYR A 149 -6.15 13.82 8.06
CA TYR A 149 -5.75 13.45 9.42
C TYR A 149 -4.78 14.47 10.04
N ARG A 150 -3.90 15.10 9.23
CA ARG A 150 -3.04 16.21 9.67
C ARG A 150 -3.83 17.46 10.06
N ALA A 151 -5.05 17.64 9.55
CA ALA A 151 -5.92 18.76 9.89
C ALA A 151 -6.69 18.59 11.23
N ILE A 152 -6.64 17.40 11.82
CA ILE A 152 -7.28 17.10 13.11
C ILE A 152 -6.37 17.56 14.27
N SER A 153 -6.88 18.45 15.13
CA SER A 153 -6.22 18.86 16.38
C SER A 153 -6.37 17.84 17.48
N ASP A 154 -7.56 17.25 17.60
CA ASP A 154 -7.97 16.48 18.77
C ASP A 154 -9.05 15.46 18.43
N VAL A 155 -9.03 14.31 19.08
CA VAL A 155 -10.03 13.25 18.96
C VAL A 155 -10.46 12.85 20.37
N ARG A 156 -11.69 13.20 20.74
CA ARG A 156 -12.20 13.04 22.11
C ARG A 156 -13.18 11.89 22.20
N SER A 157 -12.97 11.04 23.19
CA SER A 157 -13.91 9.98 23.56
C SER A 157 -15.04 10.54 24.43
N ARG A 158 -16.27 10.10 24.14
CA ARG A 158 -17.47 10.34 24.95
C ARG A 158 -18.27 9.04 25.08
N ALA A 159 -19.27 9.05 25.95
CA ALA A 159 -20.23 7.95 26.11
C ALA A 159 -19.55 6.57 26.27
N GLY A 160 -18.49 6.50 27.07
CA GLY A 160 -17.75 5.26 27.31
C GLY A 160 -17.06 4.70 26.05
N GLY A 161 -16.60 5.55 25.13
CA GLY A 161 -15.94 5.15 23.89
C GLY A 161 -16.88 4.95 22.70
N LYS A 162 -18.20 5.01 22.89
CA LYS A 162 -19.19 4.85 21.79
C LYS A 162 -19.58 6.14 21.08
N ALA A 163 -19.00 7.27 21.47
CA ALA A 163 -19.12 8.52 20.74
C ALA A 163 -17.76 9.21 20.63
N VAL A 164 -17.49 9.80 19.47
CA VAL A 164 -16.18 10.39 19.14
C VAL A 164 -16.39 11.80 18.60
N ASP A 165 -15.76 12.79 19.22
CA ASP A 165 -15.69 14.15 18.68
C ASP A 165 -14.32 14.39 18.05
N VAL A 166 -14.29 14.60 16.74
CA VAL A 166 -13.09 14.92 15.96
C VAL A 166 -13.05 16.43 15.74
N VAL A 167 -12.03 17.07 16.29
CA VAL A 167 -11.83 18.52 16.24
C VAL A 167 -10.75 18.84 15.22
N PHE A 168 -11.04 19.79 14.34
CA PHE A 168 -10.12 20.22 13.28
C PHE A 168 -9.61 21.64 13.55
N ASP A 169 -8.37 21.90 13.11
CA ASP A 169 -7.73 23.23 13.20
C ASP A 169 -8.37 24.26 12.26
N ARG A 170 -9.14 23.78 11.29
CA ARG A 170 -9.82 24.56 10.24
C ARG A 170 -11.08 23.81 9.79
N PRO A 171 -12.03 24.48 9.11
CA PRO A 171 -13.08 23.77 8.38
C PRO A 171 -12.46 22.71 7.45
N TYR A 172 -13.05 21.52 7.41
CA TYR A 172 -12.60 20.43 6.55
C TYR A 172 -13.81 19.68 5.99
N PRO A 173 -14.44 20.15 4.88
CA PRO A 173 -15.66 19.57 4.33
C PRO A 173 -15.51 18.12 3.85
N ALA A 174 -14.29 17.70 3.49
CA ALA A 174 -13.97 16.35 3.05
C ALA A 174 -13.89 15.32 4.20
N TRP A 175 -14.27 15.68 5.43
CA TRP A 175 -14.25 14.79 6.61
C TRP A 175 -14.92 13.40 6.43
N PRO A 176 -15.93 13.19 5.55
CA PRO A 176 -16.46 11.84 5.32
C PRO A 176 -15.47 10.85 4.71
N THR A 177 -14.35 11.33 4.14
CA THR A 177 -13.27 10.49 3.61
C THR A 177 -12.42 9.85 4.72
N LEU A 178 -12.50 10.37 5.95
CA LEU A 178 -11.71 9.91 7.09
C LEU A 178 -12.36 8.71 7.80
N PHE A 179 -11.53 7.98 8.54
CA PHE A 179 -11.91 6.80 9.33
C PHE A 179 -12.51 5.66 8.48
N ASP A 180 -11.97 5.49 7.27
CA ASP A 180 -12.14 4.28 6.46
C ASP A 180 -11.20 3.17 6.99
N ALA A 181 -11.60 1.90 6.86
CA ALA A 181 -10.82 0.72 7.23
C ALA A 181 -10.12 0.86 8.60
N LEU A 182 -10.90 1.14 9.65
CA LEU A 182 -10.40 1.25 11.03
C LEU A 182 -9.57 0.02 11.40
N LEU A 183 -8.58 0.24 12.27
CA LEU A 183 -7.66 -0.78 12.73
C LEU A 183 -7.84 -1.05 14.24
N PRO A 184 -7.66 -2.31 14.71
CA PRO A 184 -7.90 -2.68 16.10
C PRO A 184 -6.81 -2.13 17.04
N ALA A 185 -7.09 -0.98 17.66
CA ALA A 185 -6.10 -0.26 18.46
C ALA A 185 -5.59 -1.09 19.64
N HIS A 186 -6.44 -1.92 20.25
CA HIS A 186 -6.09 -2.73 21.42
C HIS A 186 -5.04 -3.82 21.13
N LEU A 187 -4.88 -4.21 19.87
CA LEU A 187 -3.83 -5.15 19.45
C LEU A 187 -2.62 -4.42 18.89
N LEU A 188 -2.83 -3.34 18.15
CA LEU A 188 -1.76 -2.73 17.39
C LEU A 188 -0.96 -1.72 18.19
N LYS A 189 -1.54 -0.97 19.13
CA LYS A 189 -0.82 0.12 19.84
C LYS A 189 0.49 -0.32 20.52
N ASP A 190 0.54 -1.56 21.00
CA ASP A 190 1.68 -2.13 21.73
C ASP A 190 2.47 -3.18 20.91
N ALA A 191 2.09 -3.41 19.64
CA ALA A 191 2.71 -4.42 18.80
C ALA A 191 4.07 -3.95 18.23
N PRO A 192 5.12 -4.79 18.22
CA PRO A 192 6.35 -4.51 17.49
C PRO A 192 6.05 -4.29 16.00
N GLY A 193 6.49 -3.17 15.43
CA GLY A 193 6.16 -2.83 14.05
C GLY A 193 4.66 -2.62 13.81
N SER A 194 3.91 -2.16 14.82
CA SER A 194 2.46 -1.93 14.84
C SER A 194 1.84 -1.33 13.58
N TRP A 195 2.56 -0.44 12.91
CA TRP A 195 2.11 0.18 11.67
C TRP A 195 2.47 -0.64 10.42
N GLY A 196 3.73 -1.06 10.29
CA GLY A 196 4.25 -1.68 9.07
C GLY A 196 4.25 -3.22 9.07
N GLY A 197 4.69 -3.83 10.16
CA GLY A 197 4.86 -5.29 10.26
C GLY A 197 3.63 -6.03 10.82
N ALA A 198 2.87 -5.40 11.72
CA ALA A 198 1.80 -6.09 12.45
C ALA A 198 0.65 -6.58 11.55
N LEU A 199 0.48 -5.98 10.37
CA LEU A 199 -0.53 -6.37 9.38
C LEU A 199 0.07 -6.93 8.09
N GLN A 200 1.35 -7.31 8.12
CA GLN A 200 2.06 -7.80 6.95
C GLN A 200 1.52 -9.17 6.51
N ASP A 201 1.38 -10.11 7.45
CA ASP A 201 0.97 -11.49 7.13
C ASP A 201 -0.46 -11.85 7.54
N ASN A 202 -1.16 -10.94 8.25
CA ASN A 202 -2.53 -11.18 8.68
C ASN A 202 -3.24 -9.89 9.13
N ILE A 203 -4.57 -9.92 9.25
CA ILE A 203 -5.36 -8.99 10.07
C ILE A 203 -5.90 -9.82 11.24
N PRO A 204 -5.39 -9.62 12.48
CA PRO A 204 -5.60 -10.57 13.58
C PRO A 204 -7.05 -10.67 14.06
N VAL A 205 -7.81 -9.57 13.98
CA VAL A 205 -9.23 -9.53 14.33
C VAL A 205 -10.01 -8.75 13.29
N SER A 206 -11.26 -9.17 13.07
CA SER A 206 -12.16 -8.59 12.08
C SER A 206 -13.22 -7.72 12.73
N GLY A 207 -13.53 -6.59 12.11
CA GLY A 207 -14.74 -5.81 12.37
C GLY A 207 -15.73 -5.87 11.20
N GLY A 208 -15.58 -6.87 10.32
CA GLY A 208 -16.38 -7.04 9.11
C GLY A 208 -17.08 -8.41 9.03
N PRO A 209 -17.83 -8.67 7.94
CA PRO A 209 -18.56 -9.91 7.73
C PRO A 209 -17.69 -11.16 7.57
N TYR A 210 -16.39 -10.99 7.32
CA TYR A 210 -15.41 -12.09 7.23
C TYR A 210 -14.18 -11.79 8.08
N ALA A 211 -13.47 -12.83 8.50
CA ALA A 211 -12.15 -12.74 9.13
C ALA A 211 -11.12 -13.52 8.31
N ILE A 212 -9.86 -13.10 8.35
CA ILE A 212 -8.79 -13.88 7.73
C ILE A 212 -8.60 -15.16 8.55
N ARG A 213 -8.76 -16.31 7.89
CA ARG A 213 -8.51 -17.63 8.49
C ARG A 213 -7.08 -18.08 8.23
N LEU A 214 -6.57 -17.85 7.02
CA LEU A 214 -5.25 -18.30 6.59
C LEU A 214 -4.71 -17.41 5.49
N VAL A 215 -3.44 -17.03 5.60
CA VAL A 215 -2.63 -16.49 4.50
C VAL A 215 -1.54 -17.52 4.21
N ASP A 216 -1.62 -18.14 3.04
CA ASP A 216 -0.65 -19.11 2.55
C ASP A 216 0.06 -18.53 1.33
N ARG A 217 1.19 -17.86 1.58
CA ARG A 217 1.99 -17.24 0.52
C ARG A 217 2.66 -18.28 -0.40
N ILE A 218 2.88 -19.51 0.08
CA ILE A 218 3.47 -20.59 -0.72
C ILE A 218 2.47 -21.07 -1.76
N ARG A 219 1.19 -21.20 -1.37
CA ARG A 219 0.11 -21.58 -2.28
C ARG A 219 -0.55 -20.39 -2.98
N GLY A 220 -0.14 -19.16 -2.66
CA GLY A 220 -0.75 -17.94 -3.18
C GLY A 220 -2.22 -17.81 -2.78
N GLN A 221 -2.59 -18.10 -1.52
CA GLN A 221 -3.97 -18.06 -1.07
C GLN A 221 -4.19 -17.17 0.16
N VAL A 222 -5.27 -16.40 0.14
CA VAL A 222 -5.88 -15.81 1.34
C VAL A 222 -7.26 -16.43 1.50
N THR A 223 -7.48 -17.16 2.59
CA THR A 223 -8.81 -17.67 2.92
C THR A 223 -9.45 -16.81 3.99
N LEU A 224 -10.59 -16.23 3.64
CA LEU A 224 -11.49 -15.52 4.53
C LEU A 224 -12.60 -16.48 4.97
N ALA A 225 -12.91 -16.53 6.26
CA ALA A 225 -14.04 -17.28 6.81
C ALA A 225 -15.11 -16.31 7.29
N ARG A 226 -16.39 -16.68 7.13
CA ARG A 226 -17.52 -15.90 7.64
C ARG A 226 -17.33 -15.60 9.13
N ASN A 227 -17.43 -14.34 9.51
CA ASN A 227 -17.34 -13.91 10.90
C ASN A 227 -18.67 -14.21 11.61
N SER A 228 -18.67 -15.21 12.50
CA SER A 228 -19.88 -15.68 13.21
C SER A 228 -20.40 -14.70 14.26
N VAL A 229 -19.56 -13.75 14.71
CA VAL A 229 -19.93 -12.71 15.69
C VAL A 229 -20.21 -11.35 15.02
N TYR A 230 -20.24 -11.29 13.69
CA TYR A 230 -20.61 -10.07 12.98
C TYR A 230 -22.06 -9.67 13.28
N TRP A 231 -22.26 -8.42 13.70
CA TRP A 231 -23.55 -7.89 14.15
C TRP A 231 -24.45 -7.39 13.00
N GLY A 232 -23.87 -7.22 11.80
CA GLY A 232 -24.61 -6.85 10.60
C GLY A 232 -25.20 -8.06 9.87
N THR A 233 -25.55 -7.89 8.59
CA THR A 233 -26.00 -9.01 7.75
C THR A 233 -24.85 -10.01 7.55
N PRO A 234 -25.03 -11.29 7.93
CA PRO A 234 -24.02 -12.32 7.67
C PRO A 234 -23.72 -12.45 6.18
N GLY A 235 -22.52 -12.92 5.84
CA GLY A 235 -22.18 -13.26 4.46
C GLY A 235 -23.09 -14.34 3.84
N VAL A 236 -22.82 -14.77 2.62
CA VAL A 236 -23.50 -15.89 1.97
C VAL A 236 -22.55 -17.07 1.84
N PRO A 237 -21.31 -16.94 1.33
CA PRO A 237 -20.32 -18.02 1.39
C PRO A 237 -19.84 -18.30 2.81
N ASP A 238 -19.53 -19.56 3.14
CA ASP A 238 -18.82 -19.86 4.38
C ASP A 238 -17.36 -19.41 4.30
N GLN A 239 -16.76 -19.50 3.11
CA GLN A 239 -15.41 -19.04 2.82
C GLN A 239 -15.32 -18.27 1.51
N ILE A 240 -14.45 -17.27 1.51
CA ILE A 240 -13.98 -16.59 0.30
C ILE A 240 -12.47 -16.85 0.20
N VAL A 241 -12.02 -17.39 -0.92
CA VAL A 241 -10.61 -17.69 -1.19
C VAL A 241 -10.13 -16.78 -2.31
N LEU A 242 -9.21 -15.87 -1.97
CA LEU A 242 -8.45 -15.11 -2.95
C LEU A 242 -7.24 -15.94 -3.35
N GLN A 243 -7.12 -16.25 -4.64
CA GLN A 243 -6.10 -17.15 -5.19
C GLN A 243 -5.23 -16.38 -6.18
N ALA A 244 -3.98 -16.12 -5.81
CA ALA A 244 -2.94 -15.64 -6.70
C ALA A 244 -2.44 -16.76 -7.61
N ALA A 245 -2.20 -16.44 -8.87
CA ALA A 245 -1.54 -17.29 -9.86
C ALA A 245 -1.02 -16.43 -11.02
N ASP A 246 -0.16 -16.98 -11.88
CA ASP A 246 0.22 -16.31 -13.12
C ASP A 246 -0.98 -16.10 -14.06
N HIS A 247 -0.89 -15.12 -14.97
CA HIS A 247 -2.00 -14.72 -15.83
C HIS A 247 -2.57 -15.87 -16.66
N ALA A 248 -1.72 -16.74 -17.23
CA ALA A 248 -2.18 -17.88 -18.01
C ALA A 248 -2.98 -18.88 -17.15
N SER A 249 -2.49 -19.16 -15.93
CA SER A 249 -3.23 -19.97 -14.95
C SER A 249 -4.55 -19.32 -14.52
N LEU A 250 -4.60 -18.00 -14.30
CA LEU A 250 -5.83 -17.29 -13.94
C LEU A 250 -6.87 -17.37 -15.06
N ILE A 251 -6.44 -17.18 -16.31
CA ILE A 251 -7.27 -17.30 -17.50
C ILE A 251 -7.82 -18.73 -17.64
N ASP A 252 -7.00 -19.76 -17.41
CA ASP A 252 -7.46 -21.14 -17.46
C ASP A 252 -8.46 -21.45 -16.34
N ARG A 253 -8.19 -21.03 -15.10
CA ARG A 253 -9.06 -21.28 -13.94
C ARG A 253 -10.43 -20.65 -14.07
N VAL A 254 -10.53 -19.45 -14.66
CA VAL A 254 -11.86 -18.84 -14.89
C VAL A 254 -12.60 -19.54 -16.03
N ARG A 255 -11.87 -20.05 -17.04
CA ARG A 255 -12.43 -20.84 -18.16
C ARG A 255 -12.95 -22.22 -17.70
N THR A 256 -12.25 -22.89 -16.80
CA THR A 256 -12.65 -24.19 -16.20
C THR A 256 -13.72 -24.04 -15.12
N GLY A 257 -13.83 -22.85 -14.51
CA GLY A 257 -14.76 -22.57 -13.42
C GLY A 257 -14.18 -22.80 -12.02
N ASP A 258 -12.87 -23.08 -11.92
CA ASP A 258 -12.15 -23.23 -10.65
C ASP A 258 -12.15 -21.94 -9.83
N VAL A 259 -12.19 -20.78 -10.50
CA VAL A 259 -12.49 -19.48 -9.91
C VAL A 259 -13.73 -18.87 -10.57
N GLN A 260 -14.50 -18.09 -9.82
CA GLN A 260 -15.74 -17.49 -10.31
C GLN A 260 -15.53 -16.16 -11.05
N ALA A 261 -14.44 -15.48 -10.74
CA ALA A 261 -13.96 -14.29 -11.42
C ALA A 261 -12.46 -14.14 -11.17
N THR A 262 -11.77 -13.41 -12.03
CA THR A 262 -10.38 -13.04 -11.82
C THR A 262 -10.14 -11.57 -12.14
N GLN A 263 -9.25 -10.92 -11.39
CA GLN A 263 -8.75 -9.57 -11.66
C GLN A 263 -7.22 -9.60 -11.68
N PHE A 264 -6.61 -9.14 -12.76
CA PHE A 264 -5.15 -9.06 -12.89
C PHE A 264 -4.72 -7.97 -13.87
N ARG A 265 -3.49 -7.46 -13.76
CA ARG A 265 -2.96 -6.40 -14.64
C ARG A 265 -2.42 -7.00 -15.93
N SER A 266 -3.33 -7.23 -16.88
CA SER A 266 -3.02 -7.80 -18.20
C SER A 266 -2.15 -6.89 -19.06
N ASP A 267 -1.27 -7.48 -19.86
CA ASP A 267 -0.55 -6.83 -20.97
C ASP A 267 -1.18 -7.13 -22.35
N ALA A 268 -0.55 -6.69 -23.44
CA ALA A 268 -1.07 -6.93 -24.78
C ALA A 268 -1.16 -8.43 -25.17
N ALA A 269 -0.28 -9.28 -24.66
CA ALA A 269 -0.30 -10.71 -24.94
C ALA A 269 -1.46 -11.39 -24.19
N ASP A 270 -1.72 -10.98 -22.95
CA ASP A 270 -2.86 -11.45 -22.17
C ASP A 270 -4.19 -11.08 -22.84
N LEU A 271 -4.31 -9.84 -23.33
CA LEU A 271 -5.51 -9.39 -24.05
C LEU A 271 -5.73 -10.21 -25.34
N ALA A 272 -4.68 -10.47 -26.11
CA ALA A 272 -4.76 -11.32 -27.29
C ALA A 272 -5.17 -12.77 -26.96
N ALA A 273 -4.70 -13.31 -25.84
CA ALA A 273 -5.10 -14.64 -25.36
C ALA A 273 -6.57 -14.69 -24.94
N LEU A 274 -7.07 -13.64 -24.29
CA LEU A 274 -8.49 -13.50 -23.93
C LEU A 274 -9.38 -13.35 -25.16
N ASP A 275 -8.96 -12.58 -26.16
CA ASP A 275 -9.69 -12.44 -27.44
C ASP A 275 -9.77 -13.77 -28.19
N ALA A 276 -8.66 -14.53 -28.23
CA ALA A 276 -8.64 -15.86 -28.83
C ALA A 276 -9.58 -16.83 -28.09
N LEU A 277 -9.66 -16.75 -26.76
CA LEU A 277 -10.58 -17.55 -25.96
C LEU A 277 -12.04 -17.16 -26.18
N ALA A 278 -12.34 -15.88 -26.36
CA ALA A 278 -13.68 -15.40 -26.67
C ALA A 278 -14.17 -15.90 -28.04
N ALA A 279 -13.25 -16.14 -28.99
CA ALA A 279 -13.55 -16.72 -30.30
C ALA A 279 -13.64 -18.27 -30.31
N ALA A 280 -13.13 -18.93 -29.27
CA ALA A 280 -13.15 -20.39 -29.15
C ALA A 280 -14.49 -20.91 -28.59
N PRO A 281 -14.80 -22.21 -28.74
CA PRO A 281 -15.93 -22.82 -28.04
C PRO A 281 -15.84 -22.58 -26.52
N PRO A 282 -16.94 -22.20 -25.85
CA PRO A 282 -16.93 -21.94 -24.41
C PRO A 282 -16.42 -23.13 -23.59
N GLY A 283 -15.66 -22.83 -22.53
CA GLY A 283 -15.26 -23.81 -21.54
C GLY A 283 -16.41 -24.24 -20.61
N PRO A 284 -16.15 -25.11 -19.62
CA PRO A 284 -17.15 -25.56 -18.65
C PRO A 284 -17.85 -24.42 -17.90
N ALA A 285 -17.16 -23.29 -17.68
CA ALA A 285 -17.74 -22.10 -17.04
C ALA A 285 -18.69 -21.30 -17.95
N GLY A 286 -18.77 -21.65 -19.24
CA GLY A 286 -19.51 -20.90 -20.26
C GLY A 286 -18.70 -19.75 -20.87
N PRO A 287 -19.35 -18.86 -21.65
CA PRO A 287 -18.67 -17.72 -22.26
C PRO A 287 -18.18 -16.74 -21.20
N LEU A 288 -17.05 -16.11 -21.47
CA LEU A 288 -16.41 -15.15 -20.57
C LEU A 288 -16.71 -13.71 -20.99
N ALA A 289 -16.95 -12.85 -20.00
CA ALA A 289 -16.98 -11.41 -20.14
C ALA A 289 -15.64 -10.84 -19.65
N VAL A 290 -15.07 -9.93 -20.43
CA VAL A 290 -13.80 -9.23 -20.14
C VAL A 290 -14.12 -7.74 -19.99
N LYS A 291 -13.68 -7.13 -18.89
CA LYS A 291 -13.92 -5.71 -18.59
C LYS A 291 -12.65 -5.05 -18.09
N THR A 292 -12.38 -3.83 -18.53
CA THR A 292 -11.32 -3.00 -17.94
C THR A 292 -11.79 -2.40 -16.62
N VAL A 293 -10.96 -2.49 -15.59
CA VAL A 293 -11.19 -1.86 -14.28
C VAL A 293 -10.06 -0.87 -14.03
N PRO A 294 -10.31 0.46 -14.16
CA PRO A 294 -9.38 1.45 -13.66
C PRO A 294 -9.14 1.25 -12.16
N GLU A 295 -7.89 1.21 -11.74
CA GLU A 295 -7.53 1.11 -10.33
C GLU A 295 -7.46 2.52 -9.74
N ALA A 296 -7.80 2.67 -8.45
CA ALA A 296 -7.69 3.94 -7.72
C ALA A 296 -6.24 4.20 -7.29
N SER A 297 -5.33 4.06 -8.25
CA SER A 297 -3.92 4.34 -8.07
C SER A 297 -3.30 4.78 -9.38
N GLU A 298 -2.46 5.79 -9.31
CA GLU A 298 -1.68 6.30 -10.42
C GLU A 298 -0.20 5.98 -10.24
N VAL A 299 0.41 5.41 -11.28
CA VAL A 299 1.83 5.09 -11.29
C VAL A 299 2.61 6.36 -11.62
N GLN A 300 3.52 6.74 -10.74
CA GLN A 300 4.31 7.96 -10.85
C GLN A 300 5.78 7.71 -10.51
N LEU A 301 6.67 8.58 -10.99
CA LEU A 301 8.02 8.72 -10.43
C LEU A 301 7.99 9.77 -9.32
N ALA A 302 8.38 9.39 -8.11
CA ALA A 302 8.63 10.30 -7.00
C ALA A 302 10.10 10.70 -6.98
N LEU A 303 10.37 12.01 -7.03
CA LEU A 303 11.72 12.57 -7.03
C LEU A 303 12.00 13.23 -5.69
N ARG A 304 13.00 12.72 -4.99
CA ARG A 304 13.41 13.23 -3.69
C ARG A 304 13.85 14.70 -3.79
N SER A 305 13.19 15.58 -3.05
CA SER A 305 13.32 17.03 -3.16
C SER A 305 13.93 17.70 -1.92
N ASP A 306 14.15 16.94 -0.85
CA ASP A 306 14.67 17.41 0.45
C ASP A 306 16.17 17.17 0.65
N ASP A 307 16.76 16.22 -0.08
CA ASP A 307 18.17 15.83 0.05
C ASP A 307 18.76 15.33 -1.28
N GLY A 308 20.10 15.22 -1.33
CA GLY A 308 20.82 14.67 -2.47
C GLY A 308 20.83 15.56 -3.71
N PRO A 309 21.24 15.04 -4.87
CA PRO A 309 21.38 15.83 -6.10
C PRO A 309 20.07 16.46 -6.58
N LEU A 310 18.93 15.81 -6.29
CA LEU A 310 17.61 16.23 -6.73
C LEU A 310 16.96 17.29 -5.82
N ALA A 311 17.60 17.66 -4.70
CA ALA A 311 17.17 18.80 -3.89
C ALA A 311 17.29 20.13 -4.66
N ASP A 312 18.28 20.26 -5.56
CA ASP A 312 18.32 21.40 -6.48
C ASP A 312 17.27 21.22 -7.59
N PRO A 313 16.25 22.10 -7.68
CA PRO A 313 15.19 21.99 -8.69
C PRO A 313 15.74 22.00 -10.12
N ARG A 314 16.89 22.62 -10.39
CA ARG A 314 17.49 22.63 -11.74
C ARG A 314 18.04 21.26 -12.12
N VAL A 315 18.68 20.56 -11.17
CA VAL A 315 19.16 19.18 -11.39
C VAL A 315 17.96 18.24 -11.55
N ARG A 316 16.92 18.41 -10.72
CA ARG A 316 15.69 17.61 -10.81
C ARG A 316 14.99 17.76 -12.16
N ARG A 317 14.79 18.99 -12.63
CA ARG A 317 14.25 19.26 -13.97
C ARG A 317 15.14 18.69 -15.07
N ALA A 318 16.46 18.81 -14.96
CA ALA A 318 17.38 18.23 -15.94
C ALA A 318 17.25 16.71 -16.02
N VAL A 319 17.15 16.03 -14.87
CA VAL A 319 16.96 14.58 -14.79
C VAL A 319 15.63 14.17 -15.42
N VAL A 320 14.54 14.87 -15.15
CA VAL A 320 13.24 14.59 -15.77
C VAL A 320 13.27 14.84 -17.29
N SER A 321 13.92 15.93 -17.75
CA SER A 321 14.10 16.23 -19.18
C SER A 321 14.93 15.19 -19.94
N LEU A 322 15.65 14.30 -19.25
CA LEU A 322 16.39 13.22 -19.91
C LEU A 322 15.53 11.97 -20.16
N LEU A 323 14.36 11.86 -19.53
CA LEU A 323 13.52 10.67 -19.56
C LEU A 323 12.52 10.73 -20.71
N ASP A 324 12.35 9.60 -21.43
CA ASP A 324 11.28 9.41 -22.40
C ASP A 324 10.05 8.85 -21.71
N ARG A 325 9.18 9.77 -21.29
CA ARG A 325 7.94 9.43 -20.58
C ARG A 325 7.04 8.49 -21.38
N ASP A 326 7.06 8.52 -22.72
CA ASP A 326 6.26 7.62 -23.55
C ASP A 326 6.82 6.20 -23.49
N ALA A 327 8.15 6.07 -23.53
CA ALA A 327 8.83 4.78 -23.34
C ALA A 327 8.60 4.22 -21.94
N LEU A 328 8.60 5.07 -20.90
CA LEU A 328 8.26 4.69 -19.54
C LEU A 328 6.82 4.18 -19.42
N VAL A 329 5.85 4.92 -19.96
CA VAL A 329 4.44 4.49 -19.99
C VAL A 329 4.31 3.15 -20.72
N ALA A 330 4.91 3.00 -21.90
CA ALA A 330 4.85 1.74 -22.66
C ALA A 330 5.47 0.55 -21.89
N ALA A 331 6.61 0.76 -21.22
CA ALA A 331 7.27 -0.27 -20.41
C ALA A 331 6.44 -0.67 -19.18
N GLY A 332 5.76 0.31 -18.57
CA GLY A 332 4.86 0.10 -17.44
C GLY A 332 3.59 -0.63 -17.85
N THR A 333 2.91 -0.20 -18.91
CA THR A 333 1.60 -0.76 -19.26
C THR A 333 1.68 -2.05 -20.09
N GLY A 334 2.80 -2.31 -20.77
CA GLY A 334 2.98 -3.50 -21.61
C GLY A 334 1.97 -3.60 -22.77
N GLY A 335 1.34 -2.48 -23.16
CA GLY A 335 0.26 -2.48 -24.14
C GLY A 335 -1.09 -2.98 -23.59
N GLY A 336 -1.21 -3.19 -22.27
CA GLY A 336 -2.45 -3.55 -21.60
C GLY A 336 -3.45 -2.39 -21.48
N PRO A 337 -4.57 -2.58 -20.73
CA PRO A 337 -5.64 -1.59 -20.62
C PRO A 337 -5.19 -0.23 -20.08
N ALA A 338 -4.18 -0.22 -19.20
CA ALA A 338 -3.60 1.00 -18.63
C ALA A 338 -2.96 1.92 -19.69
N SER A 339 -2.63 1.40 -20.88
CA SER A 339 -2.03 2.19 -21.98
C SER A 339 -2.97 3.29 -22.49
N GLY A 340 -4.29 3.12 -22.34
CA GLY A 340 -5.28 4.13 -22.66
C GLY A 340 -5.50 5.18 -21.56
N LEU A 341 -4.82 5.04 -20.41
CA LEU A 341 -5.02 5.86 -19.20
C LEU A 341 -3.73 6.62 -18.85
N ARG A 342 -3.15 7.31 -19.83
CA ARG A 342 -1.98 8.18 -19.61
C ARG A 342 -2.35 9.35 -18.70
N ALA A 343 -1.54 9.58 -17.67
CA ALA A 343 -1.79 10.57 -16.61
C ALA A 343 -1.06 11.89 -16.87
N ASP A 344 -1.75 12.89 -17.39
CA ASP A 344 -1.20 14.21 -17.75
C ASP A 344 -1.73 15.33 -16.83
N ALA A 345 -2.17 14.96 -15.63
CA ALA A 345 -2.56 15.84 -14.52
C ALA A 345 -2.16 15.22 -13.18
N PHE A 346 -2.07 16.01 -12.11
CA PHE A 346 -1.75 15.51 -10.76
C PHE A 346 -2.99 15.23 -9.91
N ALA A 347 -4.03 16.06 -10.05
CA ALA A 347 -5.17 16.06 -9.13
C ALA A 347 -6.40 15.28 -9.63
N THR A 348 -6.41 14.85 -10.88
CA THR A 348 -7.55 14.13 -11.47
C THR A 348 -7.01 13.00 -12.32
N ALA A 349 -7.38 11.77 -11.99
CA ALA A 349 -6.92 10.60 -12.72
C ALA A 349 -7.65 10.46 -14.08
N PRO A 350 -7.01 9.85 -15.10
CA PRO A 350 -7.57 9.61 -16.43
C PRO A 350 -8.99 9.04 -16.50
N SER A 351 -9.35 8.13 -15.58
CA SER A 351 -10.68 7.51 -15.55
C SER A 351 -11.77 8.37 -14.90
N GLU A 352 -11.40 9.46 -14.24
CA GLU A 352 -12.33 10.31 -13.51
C GLU A 352 -13.10 11.26 -14.45
N ALA A 353 -14.33 11.58 -14.07
CA ALA A 353 -15.15 12.52 -14.81
C ALA A 353 -14.51 13.92 -14.78
N GLY A 354 -14.39 14.55 -15.95
CA GLY A 354 -13.79 15.88 -16.06
C GLY A 354 -12.26 15.89 -16.16
N TYR A 355 -11.62 14.73 -16.31
CA TYR A 355 -10.20 14.64 -16.61
C TYR A 355 -9.83 15.52 -17.82
N ALA A 356 -8.83 16.38 -17.63
CA ALA A 356 -8.22 17.18 -18.67
C ALA A 356 -6.70 17.26 -18.41
N PRO A 357 -5.85 17.10 -19.45
CA PRO A 357 -4.42 17.21 -19.28
C PRO A 357 -4.05 18.65 -18.86
N THR A 358 -3.23 18.77 -17.82
CA THR A 358 -2.70 20.04 -17.30
C THR A 358 -1.21 20.22 -17.63
N ILE A 359 -0.56 19.18 -18.16
CA ILE A 359 0.85 19.23 -18.54
C ILE A 359 1.13 20.39 -19.51
N THR A 360 2.03 21.27 -19.11
CA THR A 360 2.36 22.46 -19.89
C THR A 360 3.37 22.15 -21.00
N PRO A 361 3.41 22.94 -22.10
CA PRO A 361 4.38 22.74 -23.18
C PRO A 361 5.85 22.86 -22.74
N ASP A 362 6.12 23.64 -21.70
CA ASP A 362 7.44 23.88 -21.11
C ASP A 362 7.78 22.92 -19.95
N SER A 363 6.90 21.97 -19.64
CA SER A 363 7.15 20.97 -18.60
C SER A 363 8.36 20.09 -18.97
N PRO A 364 9.32 19.87 -18.06
CA PRO A 364 10.43 18.93 -18.26
C PRO A 364 9.98 17.51 -18.57
N ALA A 365 8.78 17.11 -18.12
CA ALA A 365 8.22 15.78 -18.33
C ALA A 365 7.47 15.63 -19.66
N ARG A 366 7.40 16.70 -20.48
CA ARG A 366 6.60 16.70 -21.71
C ARG A 366 7.23 15.86 -22.81
N ALA A 367 8.54 16.01 -23.01
CA ALA A 367 9.33 15.29 -23.99
C ALA A 367 10.81 15.34 -23.60
N PRO A 368 11.63 14.38 -24.05
CA PRO A 368 13.07 14.43 -23.84
C PRO A 368 13.70 15.70 -24.42
N ASP A 369 14.47 16.43 -23.61
CA ASP A 369 15.32 17.55 -24.00
C ASP A 369 16.74 17.40 -23.40
N PRO A 370 17.61 16.57 -24.00
CA PRO A 370 18.97 16.39 -23.53
C PRO A 370 19.82 17.67 -23.59
N ALA A 371 19.49 18.61 -24.50
CA ALA A 371 20.22 19.85 -24.64
C ALA A 371 19.89 20.82 -23.49
N GLY A 372 18.60 20.98 -23.17
CA GLY A 372 18.14 21.74 -22.01
C GLY A 372 18.64 21.12 -20.69
N ALA A 373 18.59 19.79 -20.57
CA ALA A 373 19.15 19.09 -19.41
C ALA A 373 20.65 19.36 -19.23
N ALA A 374 21.43 19.33 -20.31
CA ALA A 374 22.86 19.64 -20.28
C ALA A 374 23.13 21.10 -19.85
N GLN A 375 22.30 22.05 -20.30
CA GLN A 375 22.40 23.45 -19.88
C GLN A 375 22.10 23.61 -18.38
N LEU A 376 21.04 22.97 -17.87
CA LEU A 376 20.68 23.00 -16.45
C LEU A 376 21.76 22.38 -15.57
N LEU A 377 22.32 21.23 -15.95
CA LEU A 377 23.42 20.57 -15.22
C LEU A 377 24.70 21.42 -15.24
N THR A 378 25.03 22.04 -16.38
CA THR A 378 26.19 22.94 -16.48
C THR A 378 26.01 24.18 -15.60
N ALA A 379 24.80 24.74 -15.56
CA ALA A 379 24.47 25.90 -14.73
C ALA A 379 24.53 25.62 -13.21
N THR A 380 24.48 24.35 -12.81
CA THR A 380 24.66 23.91 -11.42
C THR A 380 26.09 23.46 -11.10
N GLY A 381 27.01 23.62 -12.05
CA GLY A 381 28.44 23.32 -11.87
C GLY A 381 28.83 21.90 -12.27
N TYR A 382 27.91 21.07 -12.79
CA TYR A 382 28.28 19.78 -13.33
C TYR A 382 29.04 19.95 -14.64
N VAL A 383 30.08 19.13 -14.81
CA VAL A 383 30.86 19.05 -16.05
C VAL A 383 30.69 17.65 -16.62
N ARG A 384 30.45 17.59 -17.94
CA ARG A 384 30.42 16.32 -18.68
C ARG A 384 31.83 15.92 -19.08
N GLY A 385 32.33 14.83 -18.51
CA GLY A 385 33.66 14.30 -18.80
C GLY A 385 33.78 13.70 -20.20
N GLY A 386 35.01 13.41 -20.62
CA GLY A 386 35.29 12.74 -21.89
C GLY A 386 34.77 11.29 -21.94
N ASP A 387 34.47 10.69 -20.78
CA ASP A 387 33.77 9.41 -20.64
C ASP A 387 32.24 9.54 -20.74
N GLY A 388 31.73 10.75 -21.00
CA GLY A 388 30.31 11.05 -21.13
C GLY A 388 29.57 11.19 -19.80
N ARG A 389 30.23 11.06 -18.65
CA ARG A 389 29.60 11.15 -17.32
C ARG A 389 29.52 12.57 -16.80
N TRP A 390 28.45 12.86 -16.06
CA TRP A 390 28.32 14.12 -15.33
C TRP A 390 29.04 14.05 -13.99
N THR A 391 29.83 15.08 -13.68
CA THR A 391 30.58 15.18 -12.42
C THR A 391 30.45 16.55 -11.78
N LEU A 392 30.35 16.61 -10.46
CA LEU A 392 30.46 17.84 -9.67
C LEU A 392 31.62 17.66 -8.69
N ASP A 393 32.60 18.57 -8.73
CA ASP A 393 33.82 18.48 -7.91
C ASP A 393 34.53 17.11 -8.01
N GLY A 394 34.58 16.55 -9.23
CA GLY A 394 35.19 15.25 -9.51
C GLY A 394 34.37 14.03 -9.06
N LYS A 395 33.19 14.22 -8.46
CA LYS A 395 32.28 13.14 -8.06
C LYS A 395 31.23 12.93 -9.14
N ALA A 396 31.07 11.69 -9.60
CA ALA A 396 30.05 11.34 -10.59
C ALA A 396 28.63 11.54 -10.05
N LEU A 397 27.74 12.13 -10.86
CA LEU A 397 26.31 12.18 -10.60
C LEU A 397 25.77 10.75 -10.62
N ARG A 398 25.27 10.31 -9.47
CA ARG A 398 24.68 8.99 -9.29
C ARG A 398 23.33 9.11 -8.59
N LEU A 399 22.35 8.35 -9.07
CA LEU A 399 21.00 8.31 -8.52
C LEU A 399 20.63 6.90 -8.07
N ARG A 400 20.01 6.83 -6.91
CA ARG A 400 19.49 5.61 -6.31
C ARG A 400 18.04 5.44 -6.73
N LEU A 401 17.73 4.28 -7.29
CA LEU A 401 16.43 3.97 -7.85
C LEU A 401 15.75 2.91 -7.00
N ALA A 402 14.48 3.09 -6.69
CA ALA A 402 13.68 2.11 -5.97
C ALA A 402 12.32 1.89 -6.63
N ALA A 403 11.79 0.68 -6.47
CA ALA A 403 10.42 0.34 -6.75
C ALA A 403 10.01 -0.75 -5.74
N PRO A 404 8.74 -0.84 -5.34
CA PRO A 404 8.26 -1.95 -4.53
C PRO A 404 8.58 -3.28 -5.24
N PRO A 405 9.37 -4.20 -4.63
CA PRO A 405 10.02 -5.31 -5.32
C PRO A 405 9.03 -6.37 -5.85
N GLN A 406 7.82 -6.41 -5.30
CA GLN A 406 6.77 -7.38 -5.65
C GLN A 406 5.69 -6.80 -6.56
N ALA A 407 5.73 -5.49 -6.86
CA ALA A 407 4.68 -4.85 -7.63
C ALA A 407 5.03 -4.89 -9.13
N SER A 408 4.60 -5.95 -9.80
CA SER A 408 4.53 -5.93 -11.26
C SER A 408 3.58 -4.81 -11.69
N PRO A 409 3.93 -3.96 -12.68
CA PRO A 409 5.07 -4.05 -13.61
C PRO A 409 6.27 -3.13 -13.26
N TYR A 410 6.39 -2.64 -12.02
CA TYR A 410 7.29 -1.52 -11.68
C TYR A 410 8.78 -1.84 -11.84
N GLY A 411 9.17 -3.12 -11.78
CA GLY A 411 10.55 -3.55 -12.08
C GLY A 411 10.97 -3.27 -13.53
N ARG A 412 10.08 -3.48 -14.52
CA ARG A 412 10.37 -3.17 -15.93
C ARG A 412 10.53 -1.67 -16.12
N LEU A 413 9.61 -0.90 -15.55
CA LEU A 413 9.63 0.56 -15.56
C LEU A 413 10.92 1.12 -14.93
N LEU A 414 11.33 0.60 -13.76
CA LEU A 414 12.58 1.01 -13.09
C LEU A 414 13.82 0.70 -13.95
N GLY A 415 13.81 -0.43 -14.67
CA GLY A 415 14.85 -0.80 -15.63
C GLY A 415 14.96 0.20 -16.79
N THR A 416 13.83 0.68 -17.32
CA THR A 416 13.82 1.71 -18.38
C THR A 416 14.36 3.04 -17.87
N VAL A 417 13.93 3.48 -16.67
CA VAL A 417 14.49 4.70 -16.01
C VAL A 417 16.01 4.58 -15.87
N ALA A 418 16.50 3.43 -15.39
CA ALA A 418 17.93 3.19 -15.25
C ALA A 418 18.66 3.27 -16.58
N ALA A 419 18.12 2.65 -17.63
CA ALA A 419 18.74 2.63 -18.96
C ALA A 419 18.87 4.05 -19.54
N GLU A 420 17.82 4.86 -19.48
CA GLU A 420 17.79 6.23 -20.01
C GLU A 420 18.77 7.14 -19.27
N LEU A 421 18.79 7.08 -17.94
CA LEU A 421 19.73 7.89 -17.12
C LEU A 421 21.19 7.49 -17.36
N ASN A 422 21.49 6.19 -17.45
CA ASN A 422 22.85 5.72 -17.74
C ASN A 422 23.29 6.17 -19.15
N ALA A 423 22.41 6.11 -20.15
CA ALA A 423 22.69 6.60 -21.49
C ALA A 423 22.97 8.11 -21.51
N ALA A 424 22.31 8.88 -20.63
CA ALA A 424 22.55 10.31 -20.43
C ALA A 424 23.83 10.65 -19.63
N GLY A 425 24.55 9.65 -19.12
CA GLY A 425 25.78 9.85 -18.35
C GLY A 425 25.55 10.03 -16.84
N ILE A 426 24.38 9.67 -16.33
CA ILE A 426 24.02 9.65 -14.91
C ILE A 426 24.03 8.21 -14.43
N GLY A 427 24.94 7.88 -13.51
CA GLY A 427 25.03 6.51 -13.00
C GLY A 427 23.81 6.15 -12.14
N THR A 428 23.34 4.92 -12.19
CA THR A 428 22.20 4.48 -11.36
C THR A 428 22.52 3.25 -10.52
N THR A 429 21.95 3.19 -9.32
CA THR A 429 21.97 1.99 -8.47
C THR A 429 20.57 1.64 -8.02
N VAL A 430 20.11 0.42 -8.28
CA VAL A 430 18.83 -0.07 -7.77
C VAL A 430 19.00 -0.49 -6.31
N VAL A 431 18.14 0.03 -5.44
CA VAL A 431 18.11 -0.30 -4.02
C VAL A 431 16.93 -1.24 -3.76
N ALA A 432 17.15 -2.34 -3.04
CA ALA A 432 16.12 -3.32 -2.73
C ALA A 432 15.37 -2.96 -1.44
N ASP A 433 14.05 -3.10 -1.43
CA ASP A 433 13.21 -2.95 -0.25
C ASP A 433 13.20 -4.24 0.59
N SER A 434 13.45 -4.14 1.90
CA SER A 434 13.32 -5.26 2.85
C SER A 434 11.89 -5.40 3.43
N GLY A 435 10.95 -4.55 3.03
CA GLY A 435 9.52 -4.62 3.39
C GLY A 435 9.19 -4.21 4.83
N ALA A 436 10.18 -4.01 5.69
CA ALA A 436 9.96 -3.75 7.12
C ALA A 436 9.63 -2.28 7.45
N ASN A 437 10.16 -1.31 6.68
CA ASN A 437 9.76 0.10 6.82
C ASN A 437 10.23 0.95 5.62
N PRO A 438 9.36 1.33 4.67
CA PRO A 438 9.78 1.96 3.42
C PRO A 438 10.14 3.45 3.53
N PHE A 439 10.06 4.12 4.69
CA PHE A 439 10.37 5.57 4.75
C PHE A 439 10.79 6.06 6.16
N PRO A 440 11.87 5.59 6.79
CA PRO A 440 12.28 6.19 8.06
C PRO A 440 12.75 7.65 7.85
N PRO A 441 12.45 8.59 8.77
CA PRO A 441 13.12 9.89 8.79
C PRO A 441 14.60 9.70 9.16
N GLY A 442 15.50 10.30 8.39
CA GLY A 442 16.90 10.45 8.77
C GLY A 442 17.88 9.38 8.24
N ARG A 443 19.13 9.81 8.09
CA ARG A 443 20.25 9.17 7.39
C ARG A 443 20.68 7.80 7.96
N GLY A 444 20.89 6.83 7.08
CA GLY A 444 21.91 5.78 7.25
C GLY A 444 23.21 6.15 6.50
N PRO A 445 24.41 5.79 7.00
CA PRO A 445 25.68 6.14 6.38
C PRO A 445 25.98 5.35 5.09
N ILE A 446 26.77 5.97 4.21
CA ILE A 446 27.22 5.44 2.90
C ILE A 446 28.26 4.32 3.12
N PRO A 447 28.04 3.05 2.69
CA PRO A 447 29.13 2.11 2.57
C PRO A 447 29.98 2.48 1.34
N SER A 448 31.21 2.91 1.61
CA SER A 448 32.24 3.09 0.59
C SER A 448 32.80 1.70 0.24
N SER A 449 32.20 0.96 -0.69
CA SER A 449 32.89 -0.19 -1.28
C SER A 449 33.40 0.17 -2.68
N THR A 450 34.71 0.37 -2.75
CA THR A 450 35.49 0.30 -3.98
C THR A 450 35.29 -1.08 -4.60
N ALA A 451 34.66 -1.13 -5.78
CA ALA A 451 34.66 -2.33 -6.61
C ALA A 451 36.10 -2.66 -7.00
N SER A 452 36.62 -3.80 -6.52
CA SER A 452 37.88 -4.36 -7.01
C SER A 452 37.71 -4.79 -8.46
N ALA A 453 38.70 -4.44 -9.29
CA ALA A 453 38.75 -4.78 -10.71
C ALA A 453 38.67 -6.30 -10.97
N PRO A 454 38.12 -6.75 -12.13
CA PRO A 454 38.12 -8.16 -12.48
C PRO A 454 39.55 -8.65 -12.71
N ALA A 455 39.93 -9.74 -12.06
CA ALA A 455 41.19 -10.43 -12.30
C ALA A 455 41.21 -11.03 -13.71
N THR A 456 42.32 -10.84 -14.42
CA THR A 456 42.63 -11.44 -15.72
C THR A 456 42.67 -12.97 -15.66
N PRO A 457 42.18 -13.70 -16.68
CA PRO A 457 42.26 -15.16 -16.69
C PRO A 457 43.69 -15.62 -17.03
N SER A 458 44.28 -16.40 -16.13
CA SER A 458 45.56 -17.08 -16.31
C SER A 458 45.42 -18.38 -17.13
N THR A 459 46.34 -18.57 -18.06
CA THR A 459 46.51 -19.71 -18.98
C THR A 459 46.70 -21.06 -18.24
N PRO A 460 46.17 -22.20 -18.73
CA PRO A 460 46.41 -23.50 -18.10
C PRO A 460 47.71 -24.15 -18.57
N GLY A 461 48.56 -24.54 -17.61
CA GLY A 461 49.68 -25.48 -17.79
C GLY A 461 49.29 -26.92 -17.40
N PRO A 462 50.05 -27.94 -17.81
CA PRO A 462 49.55 -29.31 -17.98
C PRO A 462 49.53 -30.14 -16.68
N LEU A 463 48.52 -31.01 -16.56
CA LEU A 463 48.36 -31.97 -15.48
C LEU A 463 49.25 -33.22 -15.69
N THR A 464 49.89 -33.67 -14.61
CA THR A 464 50.61 -34.94 -14.53
C THR A 464 49.83 -35.98 -13.71
N SER A 465 50.10 -37.23 -14.09
CA SER A 465 49.53 -38.54 -13.75
C SER A 465 49.46 -38.93 -12.26
N SER A 466 48.42 -39.71 -11.90
CA SER A 466 48.48 -41.12 -11.37
C SER A 466 47.07 -41.55 -10.88
N ALA A 467 46.38 -42.46 -11.57
CA ALA A 467 46.39 -43.93 -11.47
C ALA A 467 45.67 -44.48 -10.20
N VAL A 468 44.41 -45.00 -10.26
CA VAL A 468 43.94 -46.39 -10.61
C VAL A 468 43.61 -47.19 -9.31
N PRO A 469 42.80 -48.30 -9.24
CA PRO A 469 41.92 -49.02 -10.22
C PRO A 469 40.47 -49.37 -9.74
N GLY A 470 39.62 -49.84 -10.70
CA GLY A 470 38.79 -51.04 -10.46
C GLY A 470 37.43 -51.20 -11.18
N THR A 471 37.43 -51.81 -12.40
CA THR A 471 36.53 -52.90 -12.92
C THR A 471 34.98 -52.73 -12.96
N THR A 472 34.15 -53.12 -13.95
CA THR A 472 34.22 -53.92 -15.21
C THR A 472 32.85 -53.90 -15.97
N THR A 473 32.87 -54.01 -17.33
CA THR A 473 31.91 -54.65 -18.30
C THR A 473 30.44 -54.12 -18.46
N THR A 474 29.75 -54.00 -19.62
CA THR A 474 29.75 -54.69 -20.96
C THR A 474 28.90 -53.94 -22.05
N SER A 475 29.14 -54.27 -23.33
CA SER A 475 28.70 -53.78 -24.69
C SER A 475 27.21 -54.07 -25.14
N PRO A 476 26.71 -53.87 -26.41
CA PRO A 476 26.93 -52.92 -27.55
C PRO A 476 25.63 -52.25 -28.16
N ALA A 477 25.78 -51.33 -29.13
CA ALA A 477 24.76 -50.68 -30.03
C ALA A 477 24.44 -51.54 -31.32
N PRO A 478 23.71 -51.12 -32.41
CA PRO A 478 23.11 -49.82 -32.86
C PRO A 478 21.76 -49.98 -33.72
N PRO A 479 21.36 -49.17 -34.76
CA PRO A 479 21.51 -47.73 -35.09
C PRO A 479 20.20 -46.95 -35.51
N SER A 480 20.35 -45.61 -35.54
CA SER A 480 19.86 -44.60 -36.53
C SER A 480 18.37 -44.20 -36.68
N SER A 481 18.09 -42.92 -36.42
CA SER A 481 17.68 -41.93 -37.45
C SER A 481 17.81 -40.48 -36.95
N THR A 482 18.47 -39.64 -37.74
CA THR A 482 18.55 -38.16 -37.59
C THR A 482 17.31 -37.53 -38.22
N PRO A 483 16.83 -36.35 -37.77
CA PRO A 483 17.22 -35.13 -38.50
C PRO A 483 17.38 -33.85 -37.64
N THR A 484 18.38 -33.05 -38.04
CA THR A 484 18.40 -31.58 -38.10
C THR A 484 18.03 -30.77 -36.84
N THR A 485 19.04 -30.30 -36.10
CA THR A 485 18.91 -29.20 -35.14
C THR A 485 19.11 -27.85 -35.83
N THR A 486 18.03 -27.09 -35.94
CA THR A 486 18.07 -25.65 -36.21
C THR A 486 18.45 -24.93 -34.91
N SER A 487 19.42 -24.03 -34.99
CA SER A 487 19.90 -23.18 -33.91
C SER A 487 18.79 -22.34 -33.27
N THR A 488 18.53 -22.56 -31.98
CA THR A 488 17.78 -21.66 -31.09
C THR A 488 18.79 -20.74 -30.38
N PRO A 489 18.60 -19.41 -30.33
CA PRO A 489 19.49 -18.54 -29.57
C PRO A 489 19.30 -18.81 -28.07
N SER A 490 20.42 -19.04 -27.39
CA SER A 490 20.49 -19.27 -25.95
C SER A 490 19.94 -18.08 -25.18
N GLY A 491 18.98 -18.36 -24.29
CA GLY A 491 18.47 -17.39 -23.32
C GLY A 491 19.59 -16.90 -22.40
N THR A 492 19.68 -15.58 -22.26
CA THR A 492 20.48 -14.95 -21.21
C THR A 492 19.77 -15.18 -19.89
N THR A 493 20.27 -16.12 -19.09
CA THR A 493 19.90 -16.26 -17.69
C THR A 493 20.55 -15.12 -16.91
N THR A 494 19.75 -14.11 -16.55
CA THR A 494 20.18 -13.06 -15.61
C THR A 494 20.29 -13.69 -14.22
N SER A 495 21.51 -13.96 -13.75
CA SER A 495 21.74 -14.53 -12.43
C SER A 495 21.37 -13.53 -11.33
N VAL A 496 20.51 -13.97 -10.42
CA VAL A 496 20.07 -13.24 -9.21
C VAL A 496 21.28 -12.98 -8.29
N PRO A 497 21.60 -11.71 -7.94
CA PRO A 497 22.64 -11.40 -6.96
C PRO A 497 22.19 -11.71 -5.51
N PRO A 498 23.13 -11.93 -4.56
CA PRO A 498 22.81 -12.41 -3.22
C PRO A 498 22.06 -11.39 -2.35
N ILE A 499 21.24 -11.92 -1.43
CA ILE A 499 20.34 -11.21 -0.50
C ILE A 499 21.14 -10.40 0.55
N PRO A 500 20.93 -9.07 0.67
CA PRO A 500 21.49 -8.23 1.73
C PRO A 500 20.85 -8.51 3.12
N LYS A 501 21.58 -8.22 4.21
CA LYS A 501 21.21 -8.54 5.61
C LYS A 501 21.07 -7.30 6.53
N SER A 502 20.54 -6.16 6.08
CA SER A 502 20.39 -4.96 6.94
C SER A 502 19.23 -4.06 6.54
N ASP A 503 18.65 -3.37 7.54
CA ASP A 503 17.51 -2.46 7.46
C ASP A 503 17.86 -1.04 6.96
N SER A 504 16.90 -0.38 6.30
CA SER A 504 16.84 1.01 5.78
C SER A 504 17.39 1.31 4.38
N ASP A 505 16.61 0.97 3.34
CA ASP A 505 17.01 1.15 1.93
C ASP A 505 16.04 2.01 1.07
N MET A 506 14.80 2.27 1.51
CA MET A 506 13.92 3.26 0.86
C MET A 506 14.07 4.69 1.41
N ALA A 507 14.70 4.86 2.58
CA ALA A 507 15.12 6.17 3.14
C ALA A 507 16.23 6.87 2.31
N VAL A 508 16.65 6.21 1.23
CA VAL A 508 17.93 6.39 0.55
C VAL A 508 17.70 6.42 -0.97
N ALA A 509 16.48 6.29 -1.49
CA ALA A 509 16.23 6.43 -2.94
C ALA A 509 16.17 7.92 -3.35
N ASP A 510 16.67 8.22 -4.55
CA ASP A 510 16.55 9.55 -5.16
C ASP A 510 15.33 9.59 -6.09
N ILE A 511 15.06 8.50 -6.81
CA ILE A 511 13.84 8.32 -7.61
C ILE A 511 13.16 7.00 -7.22
N THR A 512 11.86 7.08 -6.93
CA THR A 512 11.06 5.91 -6.60
C THR A 512 9.88 5.77 -7.56
N VAL A 513 9.66 4.58 -8.11
CA VAL A 513 8.42 4.25 -8.82
C VAL A 513 7.37 3.86 -7.79
N LEU A 514 6.25 4.57 -7.75
CA LEU A 514 5.18 4.33 -6.78
C LEU A 514 3.81 4.36 -7.46
N ALA A 515 2.86 3.64 -6.87
CA ALA A 515 1.45 3.79 -7.16
C ALA A 515 0.81 4.62 -6.04
N LEU A 516 0.47 5.87 -6.35
CA LEU A 516 -0.15 6.79 -5.38
C LEU A 516 -1.67 6.71 -5.50
N PRO A 517 -2.41 6.80 -4.38
CA PRO A 517 -3.87 6.78 -4.39
C PRO A 517 -4.44 7.93 -5.22
N VAL A 518 -5.55 7.65 -5.91
CA VAL A 518 -6.35 8.65 -6.66
C VAL A 518 -7.83 8.28 -6.58
N GLY A 519 -8.72 9.21 -6.95
CA GLY A 519 -10.17 9.03 -6.93
C GLY A 519 -10.81 9.33 -5.57
N GLY A 520 -10.06 9.93 -4.64
CA GLY A 520 -10.54 10.45 -3.37
C GLY A 520 -11.02 11.90 -3.49
N ASP A 521 -10.67 12.71 -2.50
CA ASP A 521 -10.91 14.15 -2.54
C ASP A 521 -9.70 14.80 -3.21
N ARG A 522 -9.88 15.45 -4.37
CA ARG A 522 -8.77 15.92 -5.22
C ARG A 522 -7.78 16.82 -4.48
N ILE A 523 -8.25 17.65 -3.56
CA ILE A 523 -7.39 18.53 -2.76
C ILE A 523 -6.68 17.75 -1.67
N ALA A 524 -7.38 16.86 -0.95
CA ALA A 524 -6.78 16.04 0.09
C ALA A 524 -5.74 15.05 -0.47
N ASP A 525 -6.03 14.42 -1.61
CA ASP A 525 -5.12 13.50 -2.31
C ASP A 525 -3.86 14.29 -2.71
N LEU A 526 -4.02 15.46 -3.33
CA LEU A 526 -2.89 16.31 -3.73
C LEU A 526 -2.07 16.80 -2.52
N ASP A 527 -2.71 17.31 -1.48
CA ASP A 527 -2.04 17.73 -0.24
C ASP A 527 -1.34 16.56 0.47
N SER A 528 -1.85 15.33 0.33
CA SER A 528 -1.17 14.15 0.87
C SER A 528 0.11 13.81 0.11
N MET A 529 0.12 14.03 -1.21
CA MET A 529 1.27 13.74 -2.08
C MET A 529 2.37 14.83 -2.02
N VAL A 530 2.00 16.11 -2.01
CA VAL A 530 2.94 17.24 -2.19
C VAL A 530 2.84 18.32 -1.10
N GLY A 531 1.97 18.12 -0.11
CA GLY A 531 1.84 19.04 1.02
C GLY A 531 3.03 19.01 1.96
N CYS A 532 3.27 20.14 2.61
CA CYS A 532 4.32 20.34 3.60
C CYS A 532 4.04 19.51 4.87
N PRO A 533 5.06 18.80 5.40
CA PRO A 533 5.00 18.25 6.75
C PRO A 533 5.04 19.36 7.80
N GLY A 534 4.33 19.19 8.90
CA GLY A 534 4.58 19.96 10.13
C GLY A 534 3.73 21.17 10.44
N ARG A 535 2.50 20.91 10.90
CA ARG A 535 1.76 21.89 11.68
C ARG A 535 1.93 21.61 13.16
N GLN A 536 2.69 22.45 13.84
CA GLN A 536 2.41 22.69 15.25
C GLN A 536 0.97 23.24 15.32
N ALA A 537 0.08 22.54 16.03
CA ALA A 537 -1.13 23.18 16.53
C ALA A 537 -0.70 24.45 17.28
N PRO A 538 -1.27 25.63 17.00
CA PRO A 538 -0.86 26.84 17.69
C PRO A 538 -1.01 26.62 19.20
N THR A 539 0.12 26.71 19.91
CA THR A 539 0.10 26.71 21.36
C THR A 539 -0.78 27.88 21.80
N THR A 540 -1.82 27.56 22.56
CA THR A 540 -2.70 28.54 23.19
C THR A 540 -1.91 29.32 24.24
N SER A 541 -1.12 30.28 23.78
CA SER A 541 -0.77 31.45 24.58
C SER A 541 -1.59 32.61 24.02
N GLY A 542 -2.46 33.15 24.87
CA GLY A 542 -3.47 34.14 24.48
C GLY A 542 -2.85 35.34 23.77
N GLY A 543 -3.11 35.44 22.47
CA GLY A 543 -2.77 36.59 21.64
C GLY A 543 -3.51 36.49 20.32
N SER A 544 -4.59 37.26 20.18
CA SER A 544 -5.39 37.32 18.96
C SER A 544 -4.51 37.79 17.78
N PRO A 545 -4.38 37.04 16.67
CA PRO A 545 -3.66 37.54 15.49
C PRO A 545 -4.56 38.53 14.75
N ALA A 546 -4.06 39.74 14.52
CA ALA A 546 -4.72 40.72 13.66
C ALA A 546 -4.63 40.27 12.19
N VAL A 547 -5.77 40.20 11.52
CA VAL A 547 -5.89 39.94 10.07
C VAL A 547 -5.24 41.09 9.30
N PRO A 548 -4.27 40.84 8.39
CA PRO A 548 -3.80 41.88 7.48
C PRO A 548 -4.87 42.14 6.42
N ARG A 549 -5.40 43.36 6.40
CA ARG A 549 -6.30 43.87 5.37
C ARG A 549 -5.51 44.13 4.08
N PRO A 550 -6.02 43.80 2.89
CA PRO A 550 -5.33 44.08 1.63
C PRO A 550 -5.24 45.59 1.41
N THR A 551 -4.02 46.10 1.24
CA THR A 551 -3.74 47.48 0.85
C THR A 551 -4.17 47.71 -0.60
N THR A 552 -5.25 48.47 -0.76
CA THR A 552 -5.64 49.10 -2.02
C THR A 552 -4.71 50.29 -2.26
N ALA A 553 -4.06 50.32 -3.43
CA ALA A 553 -3.27 51.46 -3.85
C ALA A 553 -4.16 52.69 -4.07
N ALA A 554 -3.79 53.83 -3.50
CA ALA A 554 -4.31 55.16 -3.79
C ALA A 554 -3.12 56.11 -4.05
N PRO A 555 -3.29 57.16 -4.89
CA PRO A 555 -2.21 57.81 -5.64
C PRO A 555 -1.40 58.80 -4.80
N PRO A 556 -0.21 59.25 -5.26
CA PRO A 556 0.72 59.97 -4.42
C PRO A 556 0.27 61.42 -4.22
N THR A 557 0.37 61.91 -2.98
CA THR A 557 0.45 63.34 -2.70
C THR A 557 1.59 63.61 -1.74
N THR A 558 2.19 64.77 -1.96
CA THR A 558 3.53 65.20 -1.59
C THR A 558 3.73 65.59 -0.13
N THR A 559 5.00 65.46 0.26
CA THR A 559 5.72 65.75 1.50
C THR A 559 5.50 67.13 2.13
N THR A 560 5.37 67.20 3.46
CA THR A 560 5.91 68.31 4.29
C THR A 560 6.26 67.83 5.72
N VAL A 561 7.24 68.49 6.35
CA VAL A 561 8.10 68.01 7.46
C VAL A 561 7.88 68.79 8.79
N ALA A 562 7.99 68.07 9.93
CA ALA A 562 8.44 68.45 11.32
C ALA A 562 7.57 69.34 12.27
N PRO A 563 7.87 69.45 13.61
CA PRO A 563 8.11 68.40 14.64
C PRO A 563 7.51 68.68 16.06
N ALA A 564 7.65 67.68 16.97
CA ALA A 564 7.85 67.70 18.44
C ALA A 564 6.70 67.94 19.48
N ALA A 565 6.77 67.16 20.58
CA ALA A 565 5.85 67.01 21.73
C ALA A 565 5.95 68.15 22.80
N PRO A 566 5.04 68.22 23.81
CA PRO A 566 5.27 67.56 25.13
C PRO A 566 3.99 67.15 25.95
N ALA A 567 4.17 66.44 27.07
CA ALA A 567 3.17 66.03 28.11
C ALA A 567 3.12 67.02 29.31
N PRO A 568 2.52 66.71 30.50
CA PRO A 568 1.14 66.41 30.96
C PRO A 568 0.61 67.46 32.01
N PRO A 569 -0.55 67.27 32.70
CA PRO A 569 -0.51 67.23 34.20
C PRO A 569 -1.62 66.38 34.92
N PRO A 570 -1.57 66.21 36.27
CA PRO A 570 -2.28 65.18 37.07
C PRO A 570 -3.43 65.68 37.96
N GLY A 571 -4.26 64.77 38.51
CA GLY A 571 -5.22 65.06 39.60
C GLY A 571 -6.14 63.89 40.03
N GLN A 572 -6.05 63.48 41.30
CA GLN A 572 -6.80 62.43 42.07
C GLN A 572 -8.01 63.05 42.84
N PRO A 573 -8.81 62.38 43.74
CA PRO A 573 -9.06 60.95 44.07
C PRO A 573 -10.56 60.60 44.42
N THR A 574 -10.78 59.40 45.01
CA THR A 574 -11.90 58.86 45.85
C THR A 574 -12.88 57.89 45.15
N THR A 575 -13.29 56.72 45.66
CA THR A 575 -13.16 56.05 46.98
C THR A 575 -13.59 54.57 46.88
N ALA A 576 -12.96 53.73 47.72
CA ALA A 576 -13.46 52.51 48.42
C ALA A 576 -14.06 51.34 47.58
N ALA A 577 -13.79 50.05 47.83
CA ALA A 577 -13.37 49.37 49.05
C ALA A 577 -12.63 48.04 48.73
N ALA A 578 -11.63 47.72 49.57
CA ALA A 578 -11.09 46.37 49.80
C ALA A 578 -11.96 45.67 50.90
N PRO A 579 -11.70 44.44 51.42
CA PRO A 579 -10.43 43.68 51.46
C PRO A 579 -10.62 42.16 51.18
N THR A 580 -9.71 41.18 51.34
CA THR A 580 -8.51 40.87 52.16
C THR A 580 -7.93 39.57 51.53
N SER A 581 -6.71 39.51 50.99
CA SER A 581 -5.44 39.05 51.61
C SER A 581 -5.54 38.01 52.74
N THR A 582 -4.86 36.86 52.63
CA THR A 582 -3.58 36.54 53.35
C THR A 582 -3.10 35.09 53.17
N THR A 583 -1.83 34.95 52.74
CA THR A 583 -0.83 33.86 52.92
C THR A 583 -0.67 33.52 54.45
N PRO A 584 0.02 32.45 54.97
CA PRO A 584 1.25 31.84 54.47
C PRO A 584 1.53 30.34 54.77
N ALA A 585 2.74 29.91 54.37
CA ALA A 585 3.38 28.62 54.52
C ALA A 585 3.46 28.06 55.97
N ALA A 586 3.51 26.73 56.08
CA ALA A 586 4.14 26.03 57.20
C ALA A 586 4.57 24.60 56.82
N THR A 587 5.82 24.26 57.12
CA THR A 587 6.39 22.90 57.24
C THR A 587 5.84 22.21 58.51
N PRO A 588 5.85 20.86 58.61
CA PRO A 588 6.92 20.24 59.39
C PRO A 588 7.45 18.89 58.85
N SER A 589 8.57 18.50 59.44
CA SER A 589 9.48 17.37 59.16
C SER A 589 9.06 16.05 59.83
N GLY A 590 9.54 14.92 59.25
CA GLY A 590 9.66 13.58 59.85
C GLY A 590 8.92 12.51 59.02
N GLY A 591 9.49 11.39 58.58
CA GLY A 591 10.80 10.76 58.70
C GLY A 591 10.64 9.26 58.36
N ALA A 592 11.61 8.73 57.60
CA ALA A 592 11.93 7.30 57.37
C ALA A 592 11.04 6.43 56.47
N GLY A 593 11.69 5.82 55.46
CA GLY A 593 11.18 4.67 54.70
C GLY A 593 11.66 4.61 53.25
N ALA A 594 12.97 4.48 53.04
CA ALA A 594 13.57 4.38 51.72
C ALA A 594 13.29 3.02 51.04
N THR A 595 12.82 3.04 49.80
CA THR A 595 13.12 2.00 48.81
C THR A 595 13.43 2.70 47.49
N THR A 596 14.66 2.51 47.03
CA THR A 596 15.31 3.19 45.91
C THR A 596 14.66 2.82 44.57
N THR A 597 14.11 3.81 43.87
CA THR A 597 13.98 3.80 42.41
C THR A 597 14.58 5.09 41.87
N THR A 598 15.65 4.93 41.08
CA THR A 598 16.35 5.97 40.32
C THR A 598 15.38 6.78 39.46
N PRO A 599 15.45 8.13 39.44
CA PRO A 599 14.71 8.94 38.47
C PRO A 599 15.36 8.79 37.09
N LEU A 600 14.53 8.49 36.08
CA LEU A 600 14.91 8.63 34.67
C LEU A 600 15.14 10.11 34.36
N ASP A 601 16.32 10.42 33.85
CA ASP A 601 16.65 11.69 33.23
C ASP A 601 15.58 12.02 32.15
N SER A 602 14.90 13.13 32.37
CA SER A 602 13.88 13.67 31.48
C SER A 602 14.52 14.71 30.57
N ASP A 603 15.27 14.25 29.58
CA ASP A 603 15.79 15.08 28.47
C ASP A 603 15.43 14.45 27.10
N GLY A 604 14.21 13.91 27.01
CA GLY A 604 13.60 13.56 25.74
C GLY A 604 12.75 14.72 25.24
N THR A 605 13.30 15.57 24.38
CA THR A 605 12.46 16.28 23.40
C THR A 605 11.61 15.23 22.67
N PRO A 606 10.27 15.37 22.57
CA PRO A 606 9.51 14.47 21.74
C PRO A 606 9.94 14.72 20.30
N GLU A 607 10.67 13.78 19.71
CA GLU A 607 10.84 13.72 18.26
C GLU A 607 9.45 13.46 17.67
N THR A 608 8.74 14.54 17.34
CA THR A 608 7.58 14.47 16.46
C THR A 608 8.10 14.10 15.07
N SER A 609 8.27 12.80 14.84
CA SER A 609 8.39 12.23 13.50
C SER A 609 7.05 12.44 12.81
N GLU A 610 6.92 13.53 12.06
CA GLU A 610 5.74 13.82 11.26
C GLU A 610 5.85 13.09 9.92
N ALA A 611 4.70 12.68 9.38
CA ALA A 611 4.63 12.08 8.05
C ALA A 611 5.16 13.08 7.00
N LEU A 612 6.40 12.88 6.56
CA LEU A 612 6.97 13.55 5.40
C LEU A 612 6.17 13.18 4.15
N SER A 613 5.98 14.14 3.23
CA SER A 613 5.54 13.80 1.88
C SER A 613 6.52 12.80 1.27
N VAL A 614 6.02 11.93 0.39
CA VAL A 614 6.81 10.83 -0.22
C VAL A 614 8.10 11.33 -0.89
N THR A 615 8.10 12.58 -1.33
CA THR A 615 9.21 13.25 -2.03
C THR A 615 10.02 14.18 -1.12
N GLY A 616 9.57 14.47 0.10
CA GLY A 616 10.09 15.56 0.93
C GLY A 616 9.84 16.96 0.35
N PHE A 617 9.04 17.07 -0.71
CA PHE A 617 8.70 18.35 -1.32
C PHE A 617 7.81 19.19 -0.39
N CYS A 618 8.09 20.49 -0.33
CA CYS A 618 7.28 21.47 0.36
C CYS A 618 7.48 22.85 -0.28
N ASP A 619 6.39 23.42 -0.79
CA ASP A 619 6.33 24.81 -1.25
C ASP A 619 5.28 25.56 -0.40
N PRO A 620 5.67 26.57 0.40
CA PRO A 620 4.74 27.30 1.27
C PRO A 620 3.60 28.02 0.52
N THR A 621 3.84 28.43 -0.72
CA THR A 621 2.83 29.10 -1.55
C THR A 621 1.79 28.09 -2.00
N LEU A 622 2.24 26.94 -2.51
CA LEU A 622 1.37 25.82 -2.85
C LEU A 622 0.57 25.37 -1.62
N GLN A 623 1.23 25.25 -0.47
CA GLN A 623 0.55 24.85 0.77
C GLN A 623 -0.58 25.81 1.13
N SER A 624 -0.35 27.13 1.04
CA SER A 624 -1.41 28.11 1.30
C SER A 624 -2.61 27.96 0.36
N VAL A 625 -2.39 27.55 -0.89
CA VAL A 625 -3.44 27.31 -1.88
C VAL A 625 -4.25 26.06 -1.53
N LEU A 626 -3.56 24.93 -1.28
CA LEU A 626 -4.17 23.68 -0.83
C LEU A 626 -4.94 23.87 0.48
N ASP A 627 -4.42 24.75 1.34
CA ASP A 627 -5.02 25.02 2.62
C ASP A 627 -6.31 25.84 2.54
N GLY A 628 -6.30 26.85 1.68
CA GLY A 628 -7.50 27.60 1.37
C GLY A 628 -8.55 26.70 0.72
N ALA A 629 -8.15 25.81 -0.20
CA ALA A 629 -9.05 24.89 -0.89
C ALA A 629 -9.69 23.87 0.05
N SER A 630 -8.89 23.19 0.88
CA SER A 630 -9.37 22.19 1.84
C SER A 630 -10.33 22.77 2.89
N SER A 631 -10.25 24.06 3.18
CA SER A 631 -11.19 24.78 4.05
C SER A 631 -12.43 25.35 3.34
N GLY A 632 -12.46 25.30 2.00
CA GLY A 632 -13.49 25.94 1.17
C GLY A 632 -13.34 27.46 1.03
N ALA A 633 -12.22 28.04 1.45
CA ALA A 633 -11.92 29.48 1.29
C ALA A 633 -11.47 29.84 -0.13
N ILE A 634 -10.87 28.88 -0.85
CA ILE A 634 -10.56 28.95 -2.28
C ILE A 634 -11.38 27.86 -2.97
N GLY A 635 -11.98 28.15 -4.11
CA GLY A 635 -12.68 27.13 -4.89
C GLY A 635 -11.69 26.08 -5.44
N GLU A 636 -12.09 24.82 -5.45
CA GLU A 636 -11.26 23.68 -5.88
C GLU A 636 -10.62 23.92 -7.27
N ASP A 637 -11.42 24.26 -8.28
CA ASP A 637 -10.92 24.51 -9.64
C ASP A 637 -9.88 25.64 -9.69
N THR A 638 -10.05 26.67 -8.85
CA THR A 638 -9.09 27.79 -8.76
C THR A 638 -7.79 27.33 -8.10
N ALA A 639 -7.88 26.50 -7.06
CA ALA A 639 -6.71 25.96 -6.39
C ALA A 639 -5.92 25.03 -7.31
N LEU A 640 -6.61 24.14 -8.04
CA LEU A 640 -5.98 23.24 -9.01
C LEU A 640 -5.34 24.01 -10.17
N ALA A 641 -6.00 25.04 -10.70
CA ALA A 641 -5.43 25.90 -11.74
C ALA A 641 -4.14 26.64 -11.32
N LEU A 642 -3.95 26.88 -10.01
CA LEU A 642 -2.73 27.44 -9.46
C LEU A 642 -1.67 26.37 -9.14
N ALA A 643 -2.11 25.21 -8.64
CA ALA A 643 -1.23 24.13 -8.20
C ALA A 643 -0.59 23.37 -9.37
N GLU A 644 -1.39 22.96 -10.35
CA GLU A 644 -0.96 22.08 -11.46
C GLU A 644 0.25 22.63 -12.24
N PRO A 645 0.28 23.91 -12.70
CA PRO A 645 1.44 24.43 -13.42
C PRO A 645 2.71 24.50 -12.55
N LEU A 646 2.56 24.77 -11.25
CA LEU A 646 3.69 24.80 -10.33
C LEU A 646 4.29 23.40 -10.15
N LEU A 647 3.45 22.38 -10.04
CA LEU A 647 3.89 21.00 -9.92
C LEU A 647 4.59 20.49 -11.19
N TRP A 648 4.08 20.84 -12.37
CA TRP A 648 4.76 20.51 -13.63
C TRP A 648 6.12 21.21 -13.77
N ARG A 649 6.26 22.43 -13.24
CA ARG A 649 7.53 23.17 -13.25
C ARG A 649 8.53 22.62 -12.23
N GLU A 650 8.08 22.34 -11.02
CA GLU A 650 8.97 21.89 -9.93
C GLU A 650 9.27 20.39 -9.97
N THR A 651 8.47 19.60 -10.68
CA THR A 651 8.64 18.16 -10.90
C THR A 651 8.98 17.35 -9.64
N PRO A 652 8.27 17.51 -8.51
CA PRO A 652 8.47 16.61 -7.36
C PRO A 652 7.98 15.19 -7.69
N LEU A 653 7.02 15.10 -8.60
CA LEU A 653 6.41 13.89 -9.11
C LEU A 653 6.35 13.95 -10.64
N VAL A 654 6.40 12.79 -11.29
CA VAL A 654 6.12 12.63 -12.73
C VAL A 654 5.02 11.59 -12.90
N PRO A 655 3.75 12.01 -13.08
CA PRO A 655 2.64 11.14 -13.41
C PRO A 655 2.90 10.35 -14.69
N LEU A 656 2.69 9.03 -14.71
CA LEU A 656 2.90 8.21 -15.91
C LEU A 656 1.55 7.74 -16.47
N PHE A 657 0.85 6.90 -15.73
CA PHE A 657 -0.43 6.33 -16.13
C PHE A 657 -1.23 5.90 -14.91
N GLN A 658 -2.55 5.91 -15.03
CA GLN A 658 -3.42 5.26 -14.07
C GLN A 658 -3.33 3.75 -14.24
N ALA A 659 -3.14 3.01 -13.15
CA ALA A 659 -3.17 1.56 -13.21
C ALA A 659 -4.57 1.07 -13.63
N ALA A 660 -4.62 -0.04 -14.35
CA ALA A 660 -5.86 -0.71 -14.70
C ALA A 660 -5.65 -2.21 -14.74
N SER A 661 -6.65 -2.93 -14.24
CA SER A 661 -6.72 -4.39 -14.33
C SER A 661 -7.71 -4.83 -15.41
N THR A 662 -7.60 -6.08 -15.81
CA THR A 662 -8.63 -6.81 -16.55
C THR A 662 -9.41 -7.68 -15.58
N LEU A 663 -10.73 -7.51 -15.58
CA LEU A 663 -11.70 -8.31 -14.83
C LEU A 663 -12.36 -9.30 -15.78
N VAL A 664 -12.25 -10.59 -15.46
CA VAL A 664 -12.80 -11.68 -16.26
C VAL A 664 -13.77 -12.51 -15.41
N SER A 665 -14.96 -12.79 -15.94
CA SER A 665 -15.95 -13.66 -15.30
C SER A 665 -16.86 -14.32 -16.33
N PRO A 666 -17.54 -15.43 -16.01
CA PRO A 666 -18.61 -15.96 -16.84
C PRO A 666 -19.72 -14.92 -17.10
N VAL A 667 -20.29 -14.87 -18.31
CA VAL A 667 -21.33 -13.89 -18.71
C VAL A 667 -22.58 -13.96 -17.83
N GLY A 668 -22.89 -15.12 -17.24
CA GLY A 668 -24.04 -15.30 -16.34
C GLY A 668 -23.86 -14.73 -14.92
N ARG A 669 -22.65 -14.29 -14.55
CA ARG A 669 -22.35 -13.71 -13.22
C ARG A 669 -22.62 -12.20 -13.23
N THR A 670 -23.86 -11.80 -12.95
CA THR A 670 -24.27 -10.39 -12.97
C THR A 670 -23.76 -9.60 -11.78
N GLU A 671 -23.33 -10.28 -10.71
CA GLU A 671 -22.73 -9.68 -9.52
C GLU A 671 -21.29 -9.16 -9.73
N VAL A 672 -20.63 -9.58 -10.82
CA VAL A 672 -19.26 -9.14 -11.18
C VAL A 672 -19.34 -7.90 -12.07
N VAL A 673 -19.19 -6.72 -11.45
CA VAL A 673 -19.31 -5.42 -12.11
C VAL A 673 -18.02 -4.60 -11.97
N VAL A 674 -17.80 -3.68 -12.91
CA VAL A 674 -16.79 -2.63 -12.73
C VAL A 674 -17.36 -1.64 -11.71
N PRO A 675 -16.75 -1.50 -10.53
CA PRO A 675 -17.28 -0.62 -9.50
C PRO A 675 -16.81 0.83 -9.73
N PRO A 676 -17.37 1.80 -8.98
CA PRO A 676 -16.77 3.12 -8.86
C PRO A 676 -15.30 3.06 -8.42
N LEU A 677 -14.54 4.08 -8.78
CA LEU A 677 -13.13 4.21 -8.40
C LEU A 677 -12.98 4.14 -6.87
N GLY A 678 -11.95 3.44 -6.40
CA GLY A 678 -11.70 3.21 -4.96
C GLY A 678 -12.37 1.96 -4.37
N VAL A 679 -13.34 1.37 -5.07
CA VAL A 679 -14.04 0.16 -4.61
C VAL A 679 -13.49 -1.08 -5.33
N SER A 680 -13.30 -2.19 -4.61
CA SER A 680 -12.95 -3.47 -5.23
C SER A 680 -14.14 -4.07 -6.00
N PRO A 681 -13.95 -4.67 -7.20
CA PRO A 681 -14.99 -5.45 -7.88
C PRO A 681 -15.55 -6.59 -7.03
N PHE A 682 -14.79 -7.03 -6.03
CA PHE A 682 -15.10 -8.13 -5.12
C PHE A 682 -15.56 -7.66 -3.73
N ALA A 683 -15.75 -6.35 -3.52
CA ALA A 683 -16.21 -5.82 -2.22
C ALA A 683 -17.59 -6.37 -1.80
N SER A 684 -18.39 -6.84 -2.75
CA SER A 684 -19.70 -7.45 -2.52
C SER A 684 -19.68 -8.99 -2.48
N ALA A 685 -18.50 -9.61 -2.53
CA ALA A 685 -18.34 -11.08 -2.56
C ALA A 685 -19.00 -11.78 -1.37
N ASN A 686 -19.16 -11.08 -0.24
CA ASN A 686 -19.94 -11.54 0.91
C ASN A 686 -21.40 -11.85 0.58
N ARG A 687 -21.96 -11.38 -0.53
CA ARG A 687 -23.37 -11.62 -0.92
C ARG A 687 -23.52 -12.58 -2.09
N TRP A 688 -22.42 -13.10 -2.62
CA TRP A 688 -22.44 -13.92 -3.83
C TRP A 688 -22.82 -15.36 -3.50
N ASN A 689 -23.56 -16.00 -4.40
CA ASN A 689 -23.83 -17.42 -4.28
C ASN A 689 -22.59 -18.22 -4.71
N PRO A 690 -22.02 -19.06 -3.82
CA PRO A 690 -20.97 -19.98 -4.21
C PRO A 690 -21.52 -20.99 -5.24
N PRO A 691 -20.66 -21.55 -6.12
CA PRO A 691 -21.09 -22.61 -7.02
C PRO A 691 -21.69 -23.78 -6.23
N ALA A 692 -22.65 -24.49 -6.85
CA ALA A 692 -23.20 -25.71 -6.26
C ALA A 692 -22.06 -26.69 -5.96
N ARG A 693 -22.11 -27.36 -4.80
CA ARG A 693 -21.14 -28.40 -4.45
C ARG A 693 -21.07 -29.40 -5.61
N GLN A 694 -19.94 -29.48 -6.28
CA GLN A 694 -19.66 -30.64 -7.12
C GLN A 694 -19.54 -31.81 -6.16
N ALA A 695 -20.57 -32.67 -6.12
CA ALA A 695 -20.43 -33.96 -5.47
C ALA A 695 -19.22 -34.63 -6.14
N GLN A 696 -18.18 -34.95 -5.37
CA GLN A 696 -17.09 -35.78 -5.85
C GLN A 696 -17.69 -37.10 -6.31
N ALA A 697 -18.00 -37.20 -7.60
CA ALA A 697 -18.34 -38.44 -8.27
C ALA A 697 -17.03 -39.22 -8.48
N ASN A 698 -16.35 -39.59 -7.40
CA ASN A 698 -15.28 -40.56 -7.41
C ASN A 698 -15.81 -41.87 -6.83
N GLY A 699 -16.42 -42.64 -7.74
CA GLY A 699 -16.49 -44.09 -7.77
C GLY A 699 -16.47 -44.90 -6.46
N ASP A 700 -17.66 -45.08 -5.87
CA ASP A 700 -18.03 -46.35 -5.21
C ASP A 700 -18.98 -47.14 -6.14
N ALA A 701 -18.51 -47.38 -7.36
CA ALA A 701 -19.14 -48.29 -8.31
C ALA A 701 -18.15 -49.40 -8.69
N ASN A 702 -17.75 -50.19 -7.70
CA ASN A 702 -17.40 -51.61 -7.83
C ASN A 702 -17.06 -52.19 -6.46
N ASN A 703 -18.06 -52.78 -5.80
CA ASN A 703 -17.89 -54.02 -5.05
C ASN A 703 -19.21 -54.81 -5.03
#